data_AF-A0A151M9F5-F1
#
_entry.id   AF-A0A151M9F5-F1
#
_cell.length_a   1.000
_cell.length_b   1.000
_cell.length_c   1.000
_cell.angle_alpha   90.00
_cell.angle_beta   90.00
_cell.angle_gamma   90.00
#
_symmetry.space_group_name_H-M   'P 1'
#
loop_
_entity.id
_entity.type
_entity.pdbx_description
1 polymer ?
#
loop_
_entity_poly.entity_id
_entity_poly.type
_entity_poly.pdbx_seq_one_letter_code
_entity_poly.pdbx_strand_id
1 'polypeptide(L)'
;MEPGEYKQRGKEMVDYICQYLTNVRERRVIPDVQPGYMRVQLPDSAPIESDSWDDIFRDIEKIIMPGVVHWQSPHMHAYFPALNSWPSLLGDMLADAINCLGFTWASSPACTELEMNVMDWLAKLLGLPETFLHHHPESRGGGVLQSTVSESTLIALLAARKNKILEMKVSEPDADESTLNSRLIAYASDQAHSSVEKAGLISLVKMKFLPVDEHFSLRGKTLRRAIEEDRKRGLVPVFVCATLGTTGVCAFDSLAELGPICDTEGLWLHIDAAYAGTAFLCPEFRSFLDGIEYADSFAFNPSKWMMVHFDCTGFWVKDKYKLQQTFSVNPVYLRHANSGAATDFMHWQIPLSRRFRSLKLWFVLRSFGVKKLQAHVRHGTEMAKYFESLVKSDPFFELPAKRHLGLVVFRLKGPNWLTEKLLKELTNSGRLFLIPTTIHDKFIIRFTVTSQFTTKEDILRDWNIIQQTAAQIINQHYVLHPLNPADGVKSPNLLSNTNPHAVNITSEFSKDEGKYKIPSRKIIVQPKKVAVSPAKFVVSQQLEGQVDSLDDCFPEEVPDVSKHKLSSFLFSYLSVKDEKKTARSLSCNSVPTTSFRELSNPKAATSEKTSSHDKDKIFSKLPEEVMMLKKSAFKKLIKFYSVPSFPECSIQCGIHLPCCPLQAII
;
A
#
# COMPACT_ATOMS: atom_id res chain seq x y z
N MET A 1 -0.69 -29.15 -17.55
CA MET A 1 0.43 -29.14 -16.59
C MET A 1 0.10 -30.11 -15.46
N GLU A 2 0.94 -31.10 -15.25
CA GLU A 2 0.75 -32.15 -14.24
C GLU A 2 1.56 -31.87 -12.95
N PRO A 3 1.29 -32.56 -11.81
CA PRO A 3 1.96 -32.29 -10.53
C PRO A 3 3.49 -32.38 -10.56
N GLY A 4 4.06 -33.24 -11.41
CA GLY A 4 5.50 -33.34 -11.62
C GLY A 4 6.10 -32.11 -12.28
N GLU A 5 5.43 -31.59 -13.32
CA GLU A 5 5.80 -30.36 -14.01
C GLU A 5 5.62 -29.16 -13.09
N TYR A 6 4.48 -29.05 -12.40
CA TYR A 6 4.23 -28.01 -11.39
C TYR A 6 5.37 -27.92 -10.36
N LYS A 7 5.85 -29.06 -9.85
CA LYS A 7 6.98 -29.10 -8.90
C LYS A 7 8.29 -28.60 -9.50
N GLN A 8 8.53 -28.78 -10.80
CA GLN A 8 9.68 -28.22 -11.51
C GLN A 8 9.51 -26.72 -11.75
N ARG A 9 8.37 -26.32 -12.31
CA ARG A 9 8.08 -24.93 -12.72
C ARG A 9 7.88 -23.99 -11.52
N GLY A 10 7.34 -24.50 -10.41
CA GLY A 10 7.28 -23.78 -9.14
C GLY A 10 8.66 -23.48 -8.53
N LYS A 11 9.66 -24.37 -8.71
CA LYS A 11 11.04 -24.09 -8.30
C LYS A 11 11.70 -23.04 -9.20
N GLU A 12 11.56 -23.20 -10.52
CA GLU A 12 12.03 -22.25 -11.52
C GLU A 12 11.49 -20.84 -11.27
N MET A 13 10.21 -20.71 -10.90
CA MET A 13 9.60 -19.45 -10.49
C MET A 13 10.17 -18.89 -9.17
N VAL A 14 10.42 -19.73 -8.16
CA VAL A 14 11.06 -19.32 -6.89
C VAL A 14 12.48 -18.79 -7.13
N ASP A 15 13.28 -19.50 -7.94
CA ASP A 15 14.64 -19.08 -8.29
C ASP A 15 14.63 -17.76 -9.07
N TYR A 16 13.69 -17.61 -10.01
CA TYR A 16 13.46 -16.36 -10.74
C TYR A 16 13.08 -15.19 -9.84
N ILE A 17 12.12 -15.36 -8.92
CA ILE A 17 11.69 -14.33 -7.97
C ILE A 17 12.86 -13.91 -7.06
N CYS A 18 13.66 -14.88 -6.61
CA CYS A 18 14.87 -14.62 -5.82
C CYS A 18 15.87 -13.75 -6.59
N GLN A 19 16.18 -14.11 -7.84
CA GLN A 19 17.08 -13.35 -8.72
C GLN A 19 16.51 -11.97 -9.05
N TYR A 20 15.21 -11.86 -9.36
CA TYR A 20 14.54 -10.59 -9.67
C TYR A 20 14.61 -9.61 -8.50
N LEU A 21 14.19 -10.02 -7.30
CA LEU A 21 14.14 -9.13 -6.13
C LEU A 21 15.54 -8.79 -5.59
N THR A 22 16.52 -9.68 -5.74
CA THR A 22 17.91 -9.40 -5.34
C THR A 22 18.58 -8.36 -6.23
N ASN A 23 18.32 -8.38 -7.54
CA ASN A 23 18.98 -7.53 -8.53
C ASN A 23 18.08 -6.38 -9.05
N VAL A 24 16.95 -6.11 -8.39
CA VAL A 24 15.96 -5.10 -8.81
C VAL A 24 16.53 -3.67 -8.94
N ARG A 25 17.65 -3.37 -8.26
CA ARG A 25 18.40 -2.10 -8.40
C ARG A 25 18.94 -1.86 -9.82
N GLU A 26 19.25 -2.93 -10.56
CA GLU A 26 19.84 -2.85 -11.90
C GLU A 26 18.83 -2.45 -12.97
N ARG A 27 17.53 -2.55 -12.66
CA ARG A 27 16.45 -2.27 -13.61
C ARG A 27 16.05 -0.79 -13.61
N ARG A 28 15.70 -0.29 -14.79
CA ARG A 28 15.06 1.01 -14.98
C ARG A 28 13.69 0.99 -14.26
N VAL A 29 13.48 1.85 -13.27
CA VAL A 29 12.31 1.81 -12.37
C VAL A 29 11.00 2.10 -13.11
N ILE A 30 11.04 3.01 -14.09
CA ILE A 30 9.89 3.38 -14.92
C ILE A 30 10.12 2.83 -16.34
N PRO A 31 9.18 2.07 -16.91
CA PRO A 31 9.32 1.50 -18.24
C PRO A 31 9.35 2.58 -19.34
N ASP A 32 10.01 2.27 -20.47
CA ASP A 32 10.08 3.15 -21.65
C ASP A 32 9.05 2.72 -22.71
N VAL A 33 7.78 2.85 -22.36
CA VAL A 33 6.67 2.35 -23.17
C VAL A 33 5.56 3.39 -23.31
N GLN A 34 4.84 3.33 -24.42
CA GLN A 34 3.65 4.15 -24.66
C GLN A 34 2.37 3.33 -24.38
N PRO A 35 1.24 3.98 -24.07
CA PRO A 35 -0.04 3.30 -23.93
C PRO A 35 -0.35 2.42 -25.15
N GLY A 36 -0.70 1.16 -24.92
CA GLY A 36 -0.96 0.18 -25.97
C GLY A 36 0.23 -0.67 -26.44
N TYR A 37 1.47 -0.41 -25.98
CA TYR A 37 2.69 -1.11 -26.45
C TYR A 37 2.62 -2.66 -26.44
N MET A 38 1.89 -3.24 -25.48
CA MET A 38 1.75 -4.68 -25.30
C MET A 38 0.81 -5.31 -26.35
N ARG A 39 -0.12 -4.54 -26.92
CA ARG A 39 -1.18 -5.05 -27.80
C ARG A 39 -0.63 -5.67 -29.09
N VAL A 40 0.50 -5.18 -29.58
CA VAL A 40 1.21 -5.67 -30.78
C VAL A 40 2.24 -6.77 -30.48
N GLN A 41 2.43 -7.12 -29.20
CA GLN A 41 3.35 -8.18 -28.77
C GLN A 41 2.62 -9.47 -28.38
N LEU A 42 1.32 -9.40 -28.16
CA LEU A 42 0.45 -10.53 -27.83
C LEU A 42 -0.40 -10.95 -29.04
N PRO A 43 -0.80 -12.23 -29.14
CA PRO A 43 -1.80 -12.67 -30.10
C PRO A 43 -3.13 -11.93 -29.94
N ASP A 44 -3.89 -11.79 -31.05
CA ASP A 44 -5.21 -11.15 -31.06
C ASP A 44 -6.31 -11.94 -30.32
N SER A 45 -6.05 -13.23 -30.04
CA SER A 45 -6.97 -14.17 -29.40
C SER A 45 -6.20 -15.11 -28.49
N ALA A 46 -6.87 -15.68 -27.49
CA ALA A 46 -6.30 -16.75 -26.66
C ALA A 46 -5.93 -17.99 -27.51
N PRO A 47 -4.88 -18.74 -27.14
CA PRO A 47 -4.48 -19.94 -27.87
C PRO A 47 -5.55 -21.04 -27.72
N ILE A 48 -5.75 -21.83 -28.77
CA ILE A 48 -6.70 -22.96 -28.79
C ILE A 48 -6.11 -24.17 -28.07
N GLU A 49 -4.83 -24.44 -28.33
CA GLU A 49 -4.03 -25.48 -27.66
C GLU A 49 -3.19 -24.85 -26.54
N SER A 50 -2.64 -25.66 -25.63
CA SER A 50 -1.77 -25.14 -24.57
C SER A 50 -0.41 -24.71 -25.11
N ASP A 51 -0.04 -23.44 -24.91
CA ASP A 51 1.34 -22.97 -25.09
C ASP A 51 2.31 -23.73 -24.17
N SER A 52 3.58 -23.83 -24.58
CA SER A 52 4.59 -24.46 -23.74
C SER A 52 4.95 -23.55 -22.56
N TRP A 53 5.27 -24.15 -21.41
CA TRP A 53 5.70 -23.37 -20.25
C TRP A 53 6.97 -22.56 -20.52
N ASP A 54 7.89 -23.08 -21.33
CA ASP A 54 9.15 -22.39 -21.66
C ASP A 54 8.90 -21.13 -22.51
N ASP A 55 7.81 -21.10 -23.28
CA ASP A 55 7.34 -19.90 -23.98
C ASP A 55 6.73 -18.88 -23.02
N ILE A 56 5.78 -19.33 -22.18
CA ILE A 56 5.11 -18.51 -21.15
C ILE A 56 6.15 -17.85 -20.22
N PHE A 57 7.12 -18.63 -19.75
CA PHE A 57 8.14 -18.17 -18.82
C PHE A 57 9.13 -17.19 -19.46
N ARG A 58 9.53 -17.43 -20.72
CA ARG A 58 10.37 -16.49 -21.49
C ARG A 58 9.67 -15.16 -21.74
N ASP A 59 8.35 -15.16 -21.95
CA ASP A 59 7.59 -13.94 -22.20
C ASP A 59 7.44 -13.02 -20.97
N ILE A 60 7.76 -13.52 -19.76
CA ILE A 60 7.90 -12.68 -18.55
C ILE A 60 8.95 -11.59 -18.75
N GLU A 61 10.18 -11.94 -19.16
CA GLU A 61 11.23 -10.93 -19.40
C GLU A 61 11.09 -10.23 -20.75
N LYS A 62 10.52 -10.90 -21.76
CA LYS A 62 10.43 -10.36 -23.12
C LYS A 62 9.28 -9.37 -23.31
N ILE A 63 8.13 -9.58 -22.66
CA ILE A 63 6.88 -8.81 -22.92
C ILE A 63 6.38 -8.11 -21.65
N ILE A 64 6.42 -8.80 -20.49
CA ILE A 64 5.86 -8.26 -19.24
C ILE A 64 6.81 -7.25 -18.60
N MET A 65 8.01 -7.66 -18.19
CA MET A 65 8.97 -6.80 -17.47
C MET A 65 9.30 -5.46 -18.16
N PRO A 66 9.38 -5.35 -19.50
CA PRO A 66 9.60 -4.06 -20.17
C PRO A 66 8.53 -2.99 -19.93
N GLY A 67 7.33 -3.37 -19.46
CA GLY A 67 6.26 -2.44 -19.05
C GLY A 67 5.98 -2.41 -17.55
N VAL A 68 6.79 -3.09 -16.73
CA VAL A 68 6.62 -3.10 -15.27
C VAL A 68 7.28 -1.86 -14.65
N VAL A 69 6.53 -1.16 -13.80
CA VAL A 69 7.14 -0.25 -12.81
C VAL A 69 7.69 -1.11 -11.67
N HIS A 70 8.99 -1.06 -11.40
CA HIS A 70 9.61 -1.92 -10.40
C HIS A 70 9.43 -1.40 -8.96
N TRP A 71 8.22 -1.56 -8.42
CA TRP A 71 7.81 -1.10 -7.08
C TRP A 71 8.69 -1.54 -5.90
N GLN A 72 9.45 -2.63 -6.05
CA GLN A 72 10.36 -3.13 -5.00
C GLN A 72 11.78 -2.57 -5.10
N SER A 73 12.07 -1.77 -6.14
CA SER A 73 13.37 -1.12 -6.32
C SER A 73 13.62 -0.11 -5.20
N PRO A 74 14.82 -0.07 -4.59
CA PRO A 74 15.24 1.00 -3.68
C PRO A 74 15.12 2.40 -4.28
N HIS A 75 15.12 2.53 -5.61
CA HIS A 75 15.01 3.77 -6.38
C HIS A 75 13.54 4.13 -6.76
N MET A 76 12.56 3.35 -6.27
CA MET A 76 11.14 3.70 -6.32
C MET A 76 10.83 4.68 -5.18
N HIS A 77 10.50 5.92 -5.50
CA HIS A 77 10.18 6.96 -4.50
C HIS A 77 8.80 7.61 -4.72
N ALA A 78 8.02 7.10 -5.67
CA ALA A 78 6.68 7.56 -5.96
C ALA A 78 5.63 7.01 -4.96
N TYR A 79 4.49 7.69 -4.89
CA TYR A 79 3.34 7.31 -4.04
C TYR A 79 3.73 7.09 -2.56
N PHE A 80 3.21 6.04 -1.95
CA PHE A 80 3.73 5.43 -0.72
C PHE A 80 4.24 4.02 -1.05
N PRO A 81 5.03 3.38 -0.17
CA PRO A 81 5.58 2.06 -0.46
C PRO A 81 4.46 1.02 -0.64
N ALA A 82 4.75 -0.07 -1.36
CA ALA A 82 3.89 -1.25 -1.46
C ALA A 82 4.77 -2.50 -1.39
N LEU A 83 5.30 -2.77 -0.19
CA LEU A 83 6.41 -3.71 0.01
C LEU A 83 5.99 -5.17 0.06
N ASN A 84 6.74 -6.04 -0.61
CA ASN A 84 6.68 -7.49 -0.43
C ASN A 84 7.82 -8.01 0.47
N SER A 85 7.74 -9.28 0.84
CA SER A 85 8.84 -9.99 1.51
C SER A 85 8.72 -11.49 1.30
N TRP A 86 9.84 -12.21 1.42
CA TRP A 86 9.91 -13.67 1.32
C TRP A 86 8.83 -14.41 2.14
N PRO A 87 8.63 -14.16 3.46
CA PRO A 87 7.56 -14.81 4.21
C PRO A 87 6.15 -14.43 3.73
N SER A 88 5.95 -13.22 3.19
CA SER A 88 4.66 -12.81 2.65
C SER A 88 4.30 -13.58 1.38
N LEU A 89 5.28 -13.80 0.49
CA LEU A 89 5.13 -14.59 -0.74
C LEU A 89 4.80 -16.06 -0.40
N LEU A 90 5.58 -16.66 0.49
CA LEU A 90 5.34 -18.04 0.96
C LEU A 90 3.95 -18.21 1.63
N GLY A 91 3.45 -17.16 2.27
CA GLY A 91 2.13 -17.12 2.89
C GLY A 91 0.98 -17.19 1.87
N ASP A 92 0.99 -16.37 0.81
CA ASP A 92 -0.05 -16.47 -0.24
C ASP A 92 0.16 -17.70 -1.12
N MET A 93 1.38 -18.16 -1.39
CA MET A 93 1.60 -19.45 -2.08
C MET A 93 0.85 -20.61 -1.40
N LEU A 94 0.76 -20.61 -0.06
CA LEU A 94 -0.02 -21.59 0.69
C LEU A 94 -1.53 -21.25 0.71
N ALA A 95 -1.90 -19.97 0.80
CA ALA A 95 -3.30 -19.55 0.78
C ALA A 95 -3.97 -19.88 -0.58
N ASP A 96 -3.28 -19.62 -1.68
CA ASP A 96 -3.72 -19.84 -3.05
C ASP A 96 -3.77 -21.35 -3.39
N ALA A 97 -2.88 -22.16 -2.80
CA ALA A 97 -2.92 -23.62 -2.93
C ALA A 97 -4.08 -24.26 -2.13
N ILE A 98 -4.45 -23.69 -0.98
CA ILE A 98 -5.63 -24.10 -0.21
C ILE A 98 -6.93 -23.61 -0.88
N ASN A 99 -6.89 -22.41 -1.46
CA ASN A 99 -7.99 -21.74 -2.16
C ASN A 99 -9.35 -21.77 -1.43
N CYS A 100 -9.34 -21.72 -0.10
CA CYS A 100 -10.58 -21.70 0.67
C CYS A 100 -11.23 -20.31 0.64
N LEU A 101 -12.56 -20.30 0.60
CA LEU A 101 -13.36 -19.11 0.79
C LEU A 101 -13.90 -19.10 2.22
N GLY A 102 -13.71 -17.99 2.94
CA GLY A 102 -14.10 -17.84 4.35
C GLY A 102 -15.17 -16.78 4.54
N PHE A 103 -16.28 -16.85 3.79
CA PHE A 103 -17.40 -15.90 3.86
C PHE A 103 -18.20 -16.07 5.16
N THR A 104 -18.46 -17.31 5.55
CA THR A 104 -18.92 -17.70 6.89
C THR A 104 -17.85 -18.49 7.63
N TRP A 105 -17.95 -18.56 8.95
CA TRP A 105 -17.12 -19.44 9.77
C TRP A 105 -17.17 -20.90 9.26
N ALA A 106 -18.37 -21.39 8.91
CA ALA A 106 -18.54 -22.77 8.45
C ALA A 106 -17.91 -23.05 7.07
N SER A 107 -17.76 -22.03 6.21
CA SER A 107 -17.12 -22.20 4.90
C SER A 107 -15.62 -22.48 4.98
N SER A 108 -14.93 -21.93 5.98
CA SER A 108 -13.57 -22.32 6.36
C SER A 108 -13.22 -21.76 7.75
N PRO A 109 -13.32 -22.55 8.84
CA PRO A 109 -13.10 -22.06 10.19
C PRO A 109 -11.72 -21.43 10.37
N ALA A 110 -10.66 -22.08 9.88
CA ALA A 110 -9.29 -21.59 9.97
C ALA A 110 -9.08 -20.21 9.29
N CYS A 111 -9.82 -19.91 8.22
CA CYS A 111 -9.76 -18.62 7.52
C CYS A 111 -10.27 -17.47 8.42
N THR A 112 -11.33 -17.74 9.20
CA THR A 112 -11.93 -16.79 10.14
C THR A 112 -11.11 -16.69 11.44
N GLU A 113 -10.85 -17.83 12.08
CA GLU A 113 -10.21 -17.92 13.40
C GLU A 113 -8.79 -17.35 13.41
N LEU A 114 -7.97 -17.67 12.39
CA LEU A 114 -6.62 -17.12 12.29
C LEU A 114 -6.67 -15.61 12.09
N GLU A 115 -7.64 -15.09 11.33
CA GLU A 115 -7.78 -13.66 11.12
C GLU A 115 -8.17 -12.91 12.39
N MET A 116 -9.16 -13.41 13.14
CA MET A 116 -9.54 -12.82 14.43
C MET A 116 -8.34 -12.73 15.38
N ASN A 117 -7.59 -13.81 15.52
CA ASN A 117 -6.42 -13.87 16.40
C ASN A 117 -5.27 -12.95 15.94
N VAL A 118 -5.00 -12.90 14.64
CA VAL A 118 -3.92 -12.07 14.06
C VAL A 118 -4.27 -10.58 14.06
N MET A 119 -5.55 -10.23 13.88
CA MET A 119 -6.02 -8.85 13.98
C MET A 119 -5.97 -8.34 15.43
N ASP A 120 -6.18 -9.21 16.42
CA ASP A 120 -5.97 -8.89 17.84
C ASP A 120 -4.49 -8.70 18.18
N TRP A 121 -3.60 -9.53 17.61
CA TRP A 121 -2.15 -9.31 17.74
C TRP A 121 -1.77 -7.95 17.15
N LEU A 122 -2.27 -7.64 15.96
CA LEU A 122 -1.90 -6.42 15.26
C LEU A 122 -2.43 -5.15 15.96
N ALA A 123 -3.67 -5.15 16.47
CA ALA A 123 -4.18 -4.06 17.31
C ALA A 123 -3.29 -3.81 18.54
N LYS A 124 -2.89 -4.86 19.27
CA LYS A 124 -1.98 -4.75 20.42
C LYS A 124 -0.60 -4.22 20.02
N LEU A 125 -0.07 -4.62 18.87
CA LEU A 125 1.22 -4.13 18.36
C LEU A 125 1.18 -2.66 17.92
N LEU A 126 0.04 -2.16 17.47
CA LEU A 126 -0.17 -0.76 17.12
C LEU A 126 -0.43 0.12 18.35
N GLY A 127 -0.87 -0.46 19.47
CA GLY A 127 -1.33 0.28 20.64
C GLY A 127 -2.76 0.80 20.49
N LEU A 128 -3.61 0.11 19.73
CA LEU A 128 -5.02 0.45 19.60
C LEU A 128 -5.80 0.08 20.89
N PRO A 129 -6.89 0.80 21.22
CA PRO A 129 -7.80 0.49 22.32
C PRO A 129 -8.28 -0.97 22.35
N GLU A 130 -8.41 -1.55 23.54
CA GLU A 130 -8.84 -2.95 23.72
C GLU A 130 -10.27 -3.22 23.23
N THR A 131 -11.10 -2.17 23.08
CA THR A 131 -12.43 -2.21 22.44
C THR A 131 -12.40 -2.55 20.94
N PHE A 132 -11.22 -2.61 20.31
CA PHE A 132 -11.04 -3.09 18.94
C PHE A 132 -10.68 -4.58 18.86
N LEU A 133 -10.41 -5.25 19.98
CA LEU A 133 -10.05 -6.67 20.01
C LEU A 133 -11.30 -7.55 19.92
N HIS A 134 -11.24 -8.67 19.20
CA HIS A 134 -12.31 -9.67 19.17
C HIS A 134 -12.50 -10.39 20.51
N HIS A 135 -11.40 -10.68 21.21
CA HIS A 135 -11.39 -11.55 22.39
C HIS A 135 -11.30 -10.80 23.72
N HIS A 136 -11.43 -9.46 23.73
CA HIS A 136 -11.50 -8.71 24.98
C HIS A 136 -12.94 -8.76 25.55
N PRO A 137 -13.16 -9.07 26.84
CA PRO A 137 -14.51 -9.31 27.39
C PRO A 137 -15.51 -8.17 27.17
N GLU A 138 -15.06 -6.92 27.37
CA GLU A 138 -15.89 -5.72 27.22
C GLU A 138 -16.00 -5.24 25.76
N SER A 139 -15.40 -5.95 24.80
CA SER A 139 -15.38 -5.52 23.40
C SER A 139 -16.67 -5.87 22.67
N ARG A 140 -17.26 -4.86 22.04
CA ARG A 140 -18.30 -5.01 21.01
C ARG A 140 -17.72 -4.90 19.59
N GLY A 141 -16.40 -4.76 19.46
CA GLY A 141 -15.68 -4.50 18.23
C GLY A 141 -14.99 -5.72 17.63
N GLY A 142 -13.96 -5.44 16.83
CA GLY A 142 -13.10 -6.44 16.19
C GLY A 142 -12.38 -5.89 14.96
N GLY A 143 -11.37 -6.62 14.48
CA GLY A 143 -10.63 -6.32 13.24
C GLY A 143 -10.90 -7.31 12.10
N VAL A 144 -11.05 -6.83 10.87
CA VAL A 144 -11.23 -7.61 9.64
C VAL A 144 -10.23 -7.19 8.56
N LEU A 145 -9.76 -8.13 7.74
CA LEU A 145 -8.89 -7.84 6.60
C LEU A 145 -9.69 -7.49 5.34
N GLN A 146 -9.55 -6.24 4.91
CA GLN A 146 -10.04 -5.72 3.63
C GLN A 146 -8.94 -5.73 2.57
N SER A 147 -9.29 -5.47 1.30
CA SER A 147 -8.30 -5.35 0.22
C SER A 147 -7.66 -3.95 0.18
N THR A 148 -8.41 -2.88 0.38
CA THR A 148 -7.91 -1.49 0.41
C THR A 148 -8.48 -0.64 1.56
N VAL A 149 -7.73 0.39 2.01
CA VAL A 149 -8.29 1.45 2.86
C VAL A 149 -9.46 2.17 2.19
N SER A 150 -9.46 2.32 0.86
CA SER A 150 -10.59 2.91 0.13
C SER A 150 -11.91 2.17 0.40
N GLU A 151 -11.88 0.84 0.44
CA GLU A 151 -13.02 0.01 0.84
C GLU A 151 -13.32 0.19 2.32
N SER A 152 -12.32 0.19 3.22
CA SER A 152 -12.51 0.39 4.66
C SER A 152 -13.18 1.73 5.01
N THR A 153 -12.75 2.83 4.37
CA THR A 153 -13.35 4.16 4.54
C THR A 153 -14.76 4.23 3.96
N LEU A 154 -15.00 3.62 2.80
CA LEU A 154 -16.35 3.49 2.25
C LEU A 154 -17.24 2.69 3.21
N ILE A 155 -16.77 1.54 3.71
CA ILE A 155 -17.47 0.69 4.67
C ILE A 155 -17.81 1.46 5.96
N ALA A 156 -16.88 2.24 6.50
CA ALA A 156 -17.11 3.08 7.67
C ALA A 156 -18.19 4.15 7.40
N LEU A 157 -18.15 4.83 6.25
CA LEU A 157 -19.17 5.79 5.84
C LEU A 157 -20.54 5.14 5.59
N LEU A 158 -20.57 3.94 5.01
CA LEU A 158 -21.79 3.14 4.80
C LEU A 158 -22.43 2.74 6.14
N ALA A 159 -21.61 2.34 7.13
CA ALA A 159 -22.08 2.01 8.48
C ALA A 159 -22.58 3.24 9.24
N ALA A 160 -21.84 4.35 9.17
CA ALA A 160 -22.21 5.63 9.78
C ALA A 160 -23.55 6.15 9.25
N ARG A 161 -23.70 6.25 7.92
CA ARG A 161 -24.96 6.71 7.29
C ARG A 161 -26.12 5.78 7.64
N LYS A 162 -25.93 4.44 7.59
CA LYS A 162 -27.00 3.48 7.86
C LYS A 162 -27.47 3.57 9.31
N ASN A 163 -26.53 3.70 10.25
CA ASN A 163 -26.86 3.90 11.67
C ASN A 163 -27.70 5.16 11.88
N LYS A 164 -27.28 6.31 11.32
CA LYS A 164 -28.02 7.58 11.48
C LYS A 164 -29.37 7.57 10.75
N ILE A 165 -29.48 6.90 9.59
CA ILE A 165 -30.76 6.72 8.89
C ILE A 165 -31.73 5.87 9.71
N LEU A 166 -31.27 4.77 10.33
CA LEU A 166 -32.11 3.94 11.20
C LEU A 166 -32.59 4.73 12.45
N GLU A 167 -31.73 5.56 13.03
CA GLU A 167 -32.09 6.50 14.11
C GLU A 167 -33.18 7.50 13.65
N MET A 168 -33.00 8.15 12.49
CA MET A 168 -33.99 9.09 11.92
C MET A 168 -35.32 8.41 11.57
N LYS A 169 -35.30 7.14 11.13
CA LYS A 169 -36.53 6.36 10.85
C LYS A 169 -37.37 6.05 12.10
N VAL A 170 -36.84 6.22 13.32
CA VAL A 170 -37.64 6.10 14.55
C VAL A 170 -38.65 7.25 14.64
N SER A 171 -38.26 8.47 14.24
CA SER A 171 -39.15 9.64 14.18
C SER A 171 -39.85 9.82 12.83
N GLU A 172 -39.27 9.31 11.74
CA GLU A 172 -39.78 9.42 10.37
C GLU A 172 -39.95 8.03 9.72
N PRO A 173 -40.87 7.18 10.21
CA PRO A 173 -40.98 5.78 9.78
C PRO A 173 -41.36 5.62 8.31
N ASP A 174 -42.15 6.54 7.75
CA ASP A 174 -42.56 6.52 6.34
C ASP A 174 -41.54 7.14 5.38
N ALA A 175 -40.48 7.80 5.91
CA ALA A 175 -39.46 8.41 5.07
C ALA A 175 -38.57 7.34 4.40
N ASP A 176 -38.34 7.50 3.11
CA ASP A 176 -37.39 6.68 2.36
C ASP A 176 -35.94 6.92 2.82
N GLU A 177 -35.13 5.86 2.84
CA GLU A 177 -33.75 5.91 3.33
C GLU A 177 -32.83 6.79 2.48
N SER A 178 -33.07 6.88 1.17
CA SER A 178 -32.32 7.78 0.27
C SER A 178 -32.71 9.24 0.50
N THR A 179 -33.98 9.50 0.80
CA THR A 179 -34.47 10.83 1.18
C THR A 179 -33.85 11.29 2.50
N LEU A 180 -33.73 10.41 3.50
CA LEU A 180 -33.00 10.70 4.75
C LEU A 180 -31.49 10.88 4.49
N ASN A 181 -30.88 10.03 3.67
CA ASN A 181 -29.48 10.15 3.24
C ASN A 181 -29.17 11.51 2.60
N SER A 182 -30.12 12.08 1.87
CA SER A 182 -29.97 13.40 1.24
C SER A 182 -29.76 14.55 2.23
N ARG A 183 -30.12 14.38 3.51
CA ARG A 183 -29.90 15.37 4.57
C ARG A 183 -28.52 15.23 5.25
N LEU A 184 -27.84 14.11 5.05
CA LEU A 184 -26.57 13.81 5.72
C LEU A 184 -25.39 14.61 5.14
N ILE A 185 -24.45 14.97 6.01
CA ILE A 185 -23.17 15.58 5.64
C ILE A 185 -22.00 14.98 6.44
N ALA A 186 -20.92 14.71 5.73
CA ALA A 186 -19.68 14.13 6.21
C ALA A 186 -18.50 15.09 5.99
N TYR A 187 -17.46 14.96 6.81
CA TYR A 187 -16.31 15.87 6.82
C TYR A 187 -14.98 15.14 6.71
N ALA A 188 -13.99 15.82 6.16
CA ALA A 188 -12.59 15.40 6.17
C ALA A 188 -11.66 16.61 6.01
N SER A 189 -10.37 16.41 6.26
CA SER A 189 -9.30 17.35 5.89
C SER A 189 -9.28 17.59 4.38
N ASP A 190 -8.98 18.81 3.92
CA ASP A 190 -8.70 19.06 2.49
C ASP A 190 -7.41 18.36 1.97
N GLN A 191 -6.62 17.81 2.89
CA GLN A 191 -5.46 16.94 2.61
C GLN A 191 -5.80 15.44 2.63
N ALA A 192 -7.06 15.07 2.87
CA ALA A 192 -7.50 13.69 2.88
C ALA A 192 -7.29 13.02 1.52
N HIS A 193 -7.09 11.69 1.52
CA HIS A 193 -6.93 10.95 0.28
C HIS A 193 -8.23 10.94 -0.54
N SER A 194 -8.12 10.94 -1.88
CA SER A 194 -9.26 10.98 -2.81
C SER A 194 -10.24 9.81 -2.68
N SER A 195 -9.88 8.75 -1.95
CA SER A 195 -10.83 7.71 -1.53
C SER A 195 -11.98 8.24 -0.67
N VAL A 196 -11.77 9.31 0.10
CA VAL A 196 -12.82 9.93 0.93
C VAL A 196 -13.86 10.63 0.06
N GLU A 197 -13.42 11.41 -0.95
CA GLU A 197 -14.30 11.99 -1.96
C GLU A 197 -15.05 10.89 -2.70
N LYS A 198 -14.34 9.86 -3.17
CA LYS A 198 -14.92 8.73 -3.90
C LYS A 198 -15.91 7.94 -3.05
N ALA A 199 -15.71 7.84 -1.73
CA ALA A 199 -16.68 7.26 -0.81
C ALA A 199 -17.96 8.11 -0.73
N GLY A 200 -17.84 9.45 -0.69
CA GLY A 200 -18.97 10.37 -0.83
C GLY A 200 -19.73 10.17 -2.14
N LEU A 201 -19.02 10.13 -3.28
CA LEU A 201 -19.60 9.91 -4.61
C LEU A 201 -20.34 8.58 -4.74
N ILE A 202 -19.77 7.48 -4.23
CA ILE A 202 -20.41 6.14 -4.26
C ILE A 202 -21.62 6.07 -3.31
N SER A 203 -21.54 6.72 -2.15
CA SER A 203 -22.58 6.65 -1.12
C SER A 203 -23.68 7.70 -1.25
N LEU A 204 -23.52 8.68 -2.16
CA LEU A 204 -24.38 9.86 -2.30
C LEU A 204 -24.51 10.69 -1.00
N VAL A 205 -23.58 10.54 -0.05
CA VAL A 205 -23.47 11.39 1.14
C VAL A 205 -22.70 12.65 0.77
N LYS A 206 -23.19 13.84 1.18
CA LYS A 206 -22.48 15.09 0.95
C LYS A 206 -21.15 15.08 1.71
N MET A 207 -20.05 15.30 1.01
CA MET A 207 -18.71 15.40 1.61
C MET A 207 -18.25 16.86 1.59
N LYS A 208 -17.81 17.40 2.73
CA LYS A 208 -17.28 18.75 2.86
C LYS A 208 -15.84 18.67 3.37
N PHE A 209 -14.90 19.03 2.49
CA PHE A 209 -13.49 19.13 2.82
C PHE A 209 -13.23 20.42 3.59
N LEU A 210 -12.47 20.33 4.68
CA LEU A 210 -12.28 21.40 5.64
C LEU A 210 -10.84 21.91 5.64
N PRO A 211 -10.63 23.24 5.74
CA PRO A 211 -9.31 23.83 5.71
C PRO A 211 -8.47 23.43 6.92
N VAL A 212 -7.22 23.13 6.64
CA VAL A 212 -6.18 22.77 7.62
C VAL A 212 -5.46 23.99 8.19
N ASP A 213 -4.62 23.75 9.21
CA ASP A 213 -3.66 24.73 9.73
C ASP A 213 -2.36 24.79 8.91
N GLU A 214 -1.40 25.60 9.37
CA GLU A 214 -0.07 25.76 8.79
C GLU A 214 0.80 24.49 8.80
N HIS A 215 0.42 23.46 9.55
CA HIS A 215 1.05 22.14 9.58
C HIS A 215 0.28 21.11 8.74
N PHE A 216 -0.74 21.55 8.00
CA PHE A 216 -1.61 20.73 7.17
C PHE A 216 -2.44 19.72 7.98
N SER A 217 -2.73 20.06 9.25
CA SER A 217 -3.57 19.29 10.18
C SER A 217 -4.99 19.84 10.23
N LEU A 218 -6.01 18.97 10.20
CA LEU A 218 -7.37 19.36 10.53
C LEU A 218 -7.53 19.54 12.06
N ARG A 219 -8.09 20.69 12.44
CA ARG A 219 -8.23 21.15 13.82
C ARG A 219 -9.69 21.20 14.28
N GLY A 220 -9.93 20.96 15.56
CA GLY A 220 -11.28 20.86 16.13
C GLY A 220 -12.10 22.14 15.99
N LYS A 221 -11.45 23.31 16.03
CA LYS A 221 -12.09 24.61 15.78
C LYS A 221 -12.73 24.68 14.39
N THR A 222 -12.06 24.15 13.36
CA THR A 222 -12.60 24.13 11.98
C THR A 222 -13.79 23.19 11.87
N LEU A 223 -13.67 21.97 12.44
CA LEU A 223 -14.75 20.98 12.45
C LEU A 223 -16.01 21.52 13.16
N ARG A 224 -15.86 22.07 14.37
CA ARG A 224 -16.97 22.63 15.16
C ARG A 224 -17.72 23.72 14.37
N ARG A 225 -17.01 24.66 13.76
CA ARG A 225 -17.63 25.71 12.93
C ARG A 225 -18.42 25.11 11.76
N ALA A 226 -17.87 24.10 11.06
CA ALA A 226 -18.56 23.46 9.95
C ALA A 226 -19.85 22.75 10.40
N ILE A 227 -19.80 22.01 11.51
CA ILE A 227 -20.97 21.35 12.14
C ILE A 227 -22.07 22.38 12.47
N GLU A 228 -21.71 23.51 13.09
CA GLU A 228 -22.66 24.57 13.44
C GLU A 228 -23.28 25.24 12.21
N GLU A 229 -22.49 25.54 11.18
CA GLU A 229 -22.95 26.11 9.91
C GLU A 229 -23.93 25.19 9.18
N ASP A 230 -23.60 23.90 9.08
CA ASP A 230 -24.37 22.97 8.27
C ASP A 230 -25.64 22.50 9.02
N ARG A 231 -25.62 22.43 10.36
CA ARG A 231 -26.86 22.32 11.17
C ARG A 231 -27.80 23.52 10.98
N LYS A 232 -27.27 24.76 10.93
CA LYS A 232 -28.10 25.96 10.62
C LYS A 232 -28.73 25.91 9.23
N ARG A 233 -28.21 25.08 8.31
CA ARG A 233 -28.77 24.80 6.98
C ARG A 233 -29.72 23.58 6.96
N GLY A 234 -30.01 22.97 8.11
CA GLY A 234 -30.86 21.78 8.22
C GLY A 234 -30.18 20.47 7.79
N LEU A 235 -28.85 20.46 7.62
CA LEU A 235 -28.10 19.23 7.36
C LEU A 235 -27.79 18.49 8.66
N VAL A 236 -27.59 17.17 8.53
CA VAL A 236 -27.31 16.25 9.63
C VAL A 236 -25.85 15.77 9.53
N PRO A 237 -24.93 16.34 10.32
CA PRO A 237 -23.60 15.78 10.55
C PRO A 237 -23.67 14.27 10.87
N VAL A 238 -22.84 13.46 10.22
CA VAL A 238 -22.85 11.99 10.44
C VAL A 238 -21.47 11.33 10.58
N PHE A 239 -20.42 11.87 9.95
CA PHE A 239 -19.14 11.18 9.80
C PHE A 239 -17.97 12.16 9.67
N VAL A 240 -16.83 11.79 10.25
CA VAL A 240 -15.55 12.48 10.09
C VAL A 240 -14.47 11.46 9.70
N CYS A 241 -13.75 11.72 8.61
CA CYS A 241 -12.49 11.04 8.31
C CYS A 241 -11.33 11.91 8.77
N ALA A 242 -10.61 11.45 9.79
CA ALA A 242 -9.34 12.05 10.22
C ALA A 242 -8.17 11.23 9.66
N THR A 243 -7.16 11.91 9.12
CA THR A 243 -6.05 11.29 8.39
C THR A 243 -4.76 11.36 9.19
N LEU A 244 -4.14 10.20 9.46
CA LEU A 244 -2.82 10.08 10.06
C LEU A 244 -1.81 9.69 8.97
N GLY A 245 -1.03 10.67 8.52
CA GLY A 245 -0.12 10.51 7.39
C GLY A 245 -0.80 10.82 6.05
N THR A 246 -1.21 12.08 5.85
CA THR A 246 -1.83 12.58 4.61
C THR A 246 -1.02 12.27 3.36
N THR A 247 -1.68 12.14 2.20
CA THR A 247 -1.00 11.68 0.98
C THR A 247 0.02 12.69 0.43
N GLY A 248 -0.30 13.98 0.52
CA GLY A 248 0.59 15.05 0.05
C GLY A 248 1.92 15.08 0.80
N VAL A 249 1.87 15.22 2.13
CA VAL A 249 3.04 15.54 2.98
C VAL A 249 3.24 14.66 4.20
N CYS A 250 2.39 13.66 4.44
CA CYS A 250 2.40 12.88 5.68
C CYS A 250 2.17 13.75 6.93
N ALA A 251 1.22 14.69 6.86
CA ALA A 251 0.70 15.42 8.02
C ALA A 251 -0.32 14.56 8.81
N PHE A 252 -0.70 15.02 9.99
CA PHE A 252 -1.55 14.27 10.94
C PHE A 252 -2.66 15.19 11.47
N ASP A 253 -3.92 14.79 11.30
CA ASP A 253 -5.08 15.49 11.86
C ASP A 253 -5.13 15.34 13.40
N SER A 254 -5.57 16.38 14.11
CA SER A 254 -5.49 16.44 15.59
C SER A 254 -6.59 15.61 16.28
N LEU A 255 -6.36 14.31 16.51
CA LEU A 255 -7.36 13.42 17.12
C LEU A 255 -7.78 13.86 18.54
N ALA A 256 -6.85 14.38 19.34
CA ALA A 256 -7.13 14.93 20.66
C ALA A 256 -8.16 16.08 20.64
N GLU A 257 -8.27 16.80 19.53
CA GLU A 257 -9.30 17.84 19.34
C GLU A 257 -10.56 17.32 18.63
N LEU A 258 -10.40 16.45 17.62
CA LEU A 258 -11.50 15.96 16.78
C LEU A 258 -12.33 14.90 17.50
N GLY A 259 -11.71 14.04 18.30
CA GLY A 259 -12.32 12.95 19.05
C GLY A 259 -13.44 13.41 19.99
N PRO A 260 -13.15 14.30 20.96
CA PRO A 260 -14.17 14.82 21.88
C PRO A 260 -15.33 15.53 21.18
N ILE A 261 -15.09 16.15 20.03
CA ILE A 261 -16.15 16.77 19.21
C ILE A 261 -17.03 15.70 18.57
N CYS A 262 -16.45 14.66 17.97
CA CYS A 262 -17.22 13.58 17.33
C CYS A 262 -18.07 12.84 18.36
N ASP A 263 -17.52 12.55 19.54
CA ASP A 263 -18.24 11.90 20.65
C ASP A 263 -19.40 12.76 21.17
N THR A 264 -19.15 14.04 21.47
CA THR A 264 -20.19 14.99 21.93
C THR A 264 -21.31 15.18 20.89
N GLU A 265 -20.96 15.24 19.61
CA GLU A 265 -21.88 15.54 18.52
C GLU A 265 -22.53 14.30 17.88
N GLY A 266 -22.18 13.09 18.35
CA GLY A 266 -22.71 11.82 17.87
C GLY A 266 -22.31 11.48 16.43
N LEU A 267 -21.08 11.83 16.02
CA LEU A 267 -20.52 11.59 14.70
C LEU A 267 -19.64 10.34 14.70
N TRP A 268 -19.71 9.55 13.63
CA TRP A 268 -18.77 8.44 13.45
C TRP A 268 -17.37 8.97 13.14
N LEU A 269 -16.39 8.67 13.99
CA LEU A 269 -14.99 9.01 13.73
C LEU A 269 -14.26 7.83 13.09
N HIS A 270 -13.82 8.02 11.84
CA HIS A 270 -12.98 7.07 11.10
C HIS A 270 -11.56 7.62 10.97
N ILE A 271 -10.58 6.76 11.28
CA ILE A 271 -9.15 7.09 11.14
C ILE A 271 -8.58 6.39 9.91
N ASP A 272 -8.19 7.17 8.89
CA ASP A 272 -7.33 6.71 7.80
C ASP A 272 -5.86 6.89 8.22
N ALA A 273 -5.22 5.79 8.59
CA ALA A 273 -3.79 5.73 8.87
C ALA A 273 -3.03 4.95 7.79
N ALA A 274 -3.51 4.92 6.53
CA ALA A 274 -3.08 3.98 5.50
C ALA A 274 -1.57 3.73 5.43
N TYR A 275 -0.76 4.79 5.44
CA TYR A 275 0.70 4.72 5.46
C TYR A 275 1.27 4.72 6.89
N ALA A 276 0.97 5.77 7.67
CA ALA A 276 1.61 6.00 8.97
C ALA A 276 1.24 4.95 10.03
N GLY A 277 0.16 4.20 9.86
CA GLY A 277 -0.26 3.12 10.76
C GLY A 277 0.84 2.10 11.05
N THR A 278 1.72 1.81 10.08
CA THR A 278 2.86 0.91 10.32
C THR A 278 3.87 1.50 11.32
N ALA A 279 3.98 2.83 11.41
CA ALA A 279 4.88 3.48 12.35
C ALA A 279 4.49 3.24 13.82
N PHE A 280 3.21 3.04 14.11
CA PHE A 280 2.71 2.81 15.47
C PHE A 280 3.11 1.45 16.07
N LEU A 281 3.76 0.58 15.28
CA LEU A 281 4.52 -0.55 15.81
C LEU A 281 5.66 -0.10 16.74
N CYS A 282 6.18 1.11 16.54
CA CYS A 282 7.20 1.76 17.37
C CYS A 282 6.52 2.73 18.36
N PRO A 283 6.74 2.60 19.69
CA PRO A 283 6.10 3.46 20.69
C PRO A 283 6.37 4.96 20.50
N GLU A 284 7.55 5.35 20.05
CA GLU A 284 7.96 6.74 19.86
C GLU A 284 7.16 7.52 18.79
N PHE A 285 6.42 6.82 17.91
CA PHE A 285 5.54 7.45 16.93
C PHE A 285 4.06 7.45 17.35
N ARG A 286 3.73 6.99 18.57
CA ARG A 286 2.33 6.84 19.00
C ARG A 286 1.66 8.11 19.52
N SER A 287 2.38 9.22 19.72
CA SER A 287 1.77 10.52 20.05
C SER A 287 0.78 10.99 18.95
N PHE A 288 0.96 10.57 17.70
CA PHE A 288 -0.02 10.80 16.64
C PHE A 288 -1.32 9.99 16.79
N LEU A 289 -1.41 9.07 17.76
CA LEU A 289 -2.63 8.35 18.14
C LEU A 289 -3.33 8.96 19.37
N ASP A 290 -2.82 10.04 19.98
CA ASP A 290 -3.45 10.63 21.16
C ASP A 290 -4.89 11.11 20.83
N GLY A 291 -5.91 10.45 21.40
CA GLY A 291 -7.32 10.59 21.03
C GLY A 291 -7.93 9.40 20.24
N ILE A 292 -7.18 8.32 20.00
CA ILE A 292 -7.65 7.11 19.31
C ILE A 292 -8.83 6.40 20.01
N GLU A 293 -9.01 6.59 21.31
CA GLU A 293 -10.11 6.04 22.11
C GLU A 293 -11.50 6.54 21.68
N TYR A 294 -11.56 7.71 21.03
CA TYR A 294 -12.78 8.29 20.46
C TYR A 294 -13.15 7.70 19.10
N ALA A 295 -12.25 6.97 18.42
CA ALA A 295 -12.53 6.44 17.08
C ALA A 295 -13.59 5.32 17.11
N ASP A 296 -14.62 5.41 16.26
CA ASP A 296 -15.51 4.28 15.95
C ASP A 296 -14.80 3.25 15.07
N SER A 297 -13.79 3.67 14.28
CA SER A 297 -13.07 2.77 13.38
C SER A 297 -11.68 3.28 12.98
N PHE A 298 -10.76 2.35 12.70
CA PHE A 298 -9.38 2.62 12.29
C PHE A 298 -8.99 1.73 11.12
N ALA A 299 -8.29 2.28 10.12
CA ALA A 299 -7.78 1.51 8.99
C ALA A 299 -6.31 1.83 8.68
N PHE A 300 -5.50 0.80 8.40
CA PHE A 300 -4.18 0.98 7.83
C PHE A 300 -3.78 -0.16 6.88
N ASN A 301 -2.75 0.06 6.05
CA ASN A 301 -2.23 -0.94 5.12
C ASN A 301 -0.93 -1.58 5.63
N PRO A 302 -0.97 -2.82 6.15
CA PRO A 302 0.18 -3.72 6.10
C PRO A 302 0.77 -3.81 4.69
N SER A 303 -0.10 -3.71 3.67
CA SER A 303 0.25 -3.67 2.24
C SER A 303 0.99 -2.42 1.75
N LYS A 304 1.18 -1.40 2.60
CA LYS A 304 2.08 -0.29 2.28
C LYS A 304 3.49 -0.57 2.80
N TRP A 305 3.68 -0.42 4.12
CA TRP A 305 5.01 -0.32 4.72
C TRP A 305 5.37 -1.49 5.66
N MET A 306 4.48 -2.47 5.87
CA MET A 306 4.72 -3.59 6.81
C MET A 306 5.28 -4.85 6.12
N MET A 307 5.72 -4.74 4.87
CA MET A 307 6.30 -5.83 4.07
C MET A 307 5.37 -7.04 3.82
N VAL A 308 4.05 -6.86 3.98
CA VAL A 308 3.03 -7.80 3.52
C VAL A 308 2.63 -7.37 2.10
N HIS A 309 2.78 -8.20 1.07
CA HIS A 309 2.43 -7.75 -0.28
C HIS A 309 0.91 -7.53 -0.45
N PHE A 310 0.54 -6.62 -1.35
CA PHE A 310 -0.85 -6.33 -1.69
C PHE A 310 -1.60 -7.58 -2.20
N ASP A 311 -2.87 -7.82 -1.86
CA ASP A 311 -3.76 -7.04 -1.00
C ASP A 311 -3.65 -7.39 0.49
N CYS A 312 -3.67 -6.39 1.37
CA CYS A 312 -3.76 -6.54 2.83
C CYS A 312 -4.03 -5.19 3.51
N THR A 313 -5.26 -4.97 3.99
CA THR A 313 -5.66 -3.80 4.77
C THR A 313 -6.24 -4.27 6.10
N GLY A 314 -5.76 -3.76 7.22
CA GLY A 314 -6.42 -3.97 8.51
C GLY A 314 -7.49 -2.90 8.73
N PHE A 315 -8.72 -3.32 9.06
CA PHE A 315 -9.83 -2.44 9.42
C PHE A 315 -10.44 -2.89 10.74
N TRP A 316 -10.48 -1.99 11.73
CA TRP A 316 -11.08 -2.25 13.05
C TRP A 316 -12.30 -1.36 13.25
N VAL A 317 -13.30 -1.90 13.95
CA VAL A 317 -14.51 -1.18 14.37
C VAL A 317 -14.76 -1.38 15.87
N LYS A 318 -15.26 -0.34 16.54
CA LYS A 318 -15.58 -0.31 17.98
C LYS A 318 -16.92 -1.00 18.28
N ASP A 319 -17.82 -1.04 17.30
CA ASP A 319 -19.11 -1.75 17.36
C ASP A 319 -19.36 -2.52 16.06
N LYS A 320 -19.21 -3.85 16.11
CA LYS A 320 -19.42 -4.75 14.97
C LYS A 320 -20.89 -4.85 14.55
N TYR A 321 -21.84 -4.55 15.44
CA TYR A 321 -23.26 -4.64 15.13
C TYR A 321 -23.71 -3.48 14.21
N LYS A 322 -23.11 -2.28 14.39
CA LYS A 322 -23.29 -1.16 13.45
C LYS A 322 -22.80 -1.49 12.03
N LEU A 323 -21.77 -2.34 11.92
CA LEU A 323 -21.25 -2.83 10.66
C LEU A 323 -22.19 -3.91 10.06
N GLN A 324 -22.58 -4.90 10.86
CA GLN A 324 -23.43 -6.01 10.43
C GLN A 324 -24.84 -5.56 9.98
N GLN A 325 -25.47 -4.58 10.65
CA GLN A 325 -26.77 -4.02 10.20
C GLN A 325 -26.73 -3.37 8.80
N THR A 326 -25.53 -3.09 8.28
CA THR A 326 -25.33 -2.44 6.98
C THR A 326 -25.24 -3.46 5.85
N PHE A 327 -24.75 -4.67 6.12
CA PHE A 327 -24.44 -5.70 5.11
C PHE A 327 -25.14 -7.05 5.36
N SER A 328 -25.93 -7.21 6.42
CA SER A 328 -26.56 -8.49 6.74
C SER A 328 -27.62 -8.88 5.71
N VAL A 329 -27.38 -10.02 5.06
CA VAL A 329 -28.34 -10.75 4.23
C VAL A 329 -28.36 -12.20 4.74
N ASN A 330 -29.54 -12.80 4.84
CA ASN A 330 -29.71 -14.11 5.49
C ASN A 330 -30.41 -15.16 4.59
N PRO A 331 -29.88 -15.46 3.39
CA PRO A 331 -30.40 -16.54 2.55
C PRO A 331 -30.09 -17.91 3.16
N VAL A 332 -30.99 -18.88 2.98
CA VAL A 332 -30.89 -20.20 3.61
C VAL A 332 -29.60 -20.94 3.25
N TYR A 333 -29.09 -20.78 2.02
CA TYR A 333 -27.87 -21.44 1.53
C TYR A 333 -26.56 -20.90 2.14
N LEU A 334 -26.60 -19.85 2.97
CA LEU A 334 -25.43 -19.38 3.73
C LEU A 334 -25.52 -19.70 5.25
N ARG A 335 -26.64 -20.24 5.72
CA ARG A 335 -26.85 -20.55 7.16
C ARG A 335 -26.10 -21.80 7.58
N HIS A 336 -25.66 -21.84 8.82
CA HIS A 336 -25.07 -23.03 9.46
C HIS A 336 -25.46 -23.11 10.94
N ALA A 337 -25.20 -24.26 11.57
CA ALA A 337 -25.59 -24.51 12.97
C ALA A 337 -25.02 -23.49 13.97
N ASN A 338 -23.84 -22.91 13.68
CA ASN A 338 -23.16 -21.92 14.53
C ASN A 338 -23.49 -20.45 14.18
N SER A 339 -24.41 -20.17 13.24
CA SER A 339 -24.74 -18.77 12.87
C SER A 339 -25.32 -18.02 14.08
N GLY A 340 -24.81 -16.83 14.35
CA GLY A 340 -25.13 -16.03 15.55
C GLY A 340 -24.27 -16.31 16.78
N ALA A 341 -23.54 -17.43 16.81
CA ALA A 341 -22.51 -17.72 17.81
C ALA A 341 -21.08 -17.48 17.26
N ALA A 342 -20.83 -17.84 16.00
CA ALA A 342 -19.57 -17.63 15.31
C ALA A 342 -19.54 -16.29 14.53
N THR A 343 -18.34 -15.80 14.22
CA THR A 343 -18.14 -14.59 13.41
C THR A 343 -18.21 -14.91 11.92
N ASP A 344 -19.22 -14.38 11.23
CA ASP A 344 -19.34 -14.47 9.77
C ASP A 344 -18.86 -13.17 9.11
N PHE A 345 -17.62 -13.18 8.60
CA PHE A 345 -16.97 -11.98 8.05
C PHE A 345 -17.64 -11.41 6.80
N MET A 346 -18.50 -12.16 6.09
CA MET A 346 -19.34 -11.59 5.01
C MET A 346 -20.21 -10.41 5.45
N HIS A 347 -20.56 -10.31 6.74
CA HIS A 347 -21.32 -9.18 7.29
C HIS A 347 -20.43 -7.97 7.66
N TRP A 348 -19.12 -8.03 7.39
CA TRP A 348 -18.14 -7.00 7.74
C TRP A 348 -17.51 -6.34 6.50
N GLN A 349 -17.98 -6.69 5.30
CA GLN A 349 -17.41 -6.27 4.02
C GLN A 349 -18.51 -6.15 2.95
N ILE A 350 -18.18 -5.54 1.81
CA ILE A 350 -19.11 -5.36 0.68
C ILE A 350 -19.35 -6.66 -0.13
N PRO A 351 -18.33 -7.44 -0.55
CA PRO A 351 -18.55 -8.68 -1.31
C PRO A 351 -18.90 -9.86 -0.40
N LEU A 352 -19.48 -10.93 -0.97
CA LEU A 352 -19.69 -12.19 -0.24
C LEU A 352 -18.36 -12.92 0.02
N SER A 353 -17.67 -13.31 -1.07
CA SER A 353 -16.46 -14.14 -0.99
C SER A 353 -15.26 -13.38 -0.42
N ARG A 354 -14.40 -14.11 0.30
CA ARG A 354 -13.13 -13.62 0.82
C ARG A 354 -12.12 -14.76 0.96
N ARG A 355 -10.86 -14.46 0.62
CA ARG A 355 -9.72 -15.41 0.61
C ARG A 355 -8.98 -15.42 1.94
N PHE A 356 -8.06 -16.37 2.13
CA PHE A 356 -7.29 -16.58 3.36
C PHE A 356 -6.14 -15.57 3.58
N ARG A 357 -6.43 -14.26 3.54
CA ARG A 357 -5.44 -13.16 3.63
C ARG A 357 -4.59 -13.17 4.91
N SER A 358 -5.17 -13.63 6.02
CA SER A 358 -4.51 -13.64 7.33
C SER A 358 -3.27 -14.53 7.38
N LEU A 359 -3.14 -15.52 6.49
CA LEU A 359 -2.02 -16.45 6.44
C LEU A 359 -0.70 -15.75 6.11
N LYS A 360 -0.66 -14.87 5.09
CA LYS A 360 0.56 -14.10 4.76
C LYS A 360 0.92 -13.05 5.81
N LEU A 361 -0.07 -12.43 6.46
CA LEU A 361 0.15 -11.50 7.57
C LEU A 361 0.76 -12.23 8.78
N TRP A 362 0.24 -13.42 9.11
CA TRP A 362 0.77 -14.29 10.16
C TRP A 362 2.21 -14.73 9.88
N PHE A 363 2.53 -15.11 8.64
CA PHE A 363 3.89 -15.48 8.24
C PHE A 363 4.87 -14.30 8.41
N VAL A 364 4.51 -13.09 7.98
CA VAL A 364 5.35 -11.88 8.14
C VAL A 364 5.57 -11.59 9.63
N LEU A 365 4.51 -11.53 10.42
CA LEU A 365 4.58 -11.29 11.87
C LEU A 365 5.49 -12.30 12.59
N ARG A 366 5.37 -13.60 12.27
CA ARG A 366 6.18 -14.66 12.90
C ARG A 366 7.62 -14.73 12.40
N SER A 367 7.86 -14.46 11.12
CA SER A 367 9.18 -14.57 10.49
C SER A 367 10.11 -13.40 10.84
N PHE A 368 9.58 -12.17 10.81
CA PHE A 368 10.32 -11.00 11.24
C PHE A 368 10.35 -10.87 12.76
N GLY A 369 9.20 -11.04 13.42
CA GLY A 369 9.00 -10.65 14.81
C GLY A 369 8.98 -9.12 14.98
N VAL A 370 8.33 -8.67 16.05
CA VAL A 370 8.04 -7.24 16.32
C VAL A 370 9.30 -6.37 16.22
N LYS A 371 10.41 -6.80 16.82
CA LYS A 371 11.67 -6.03 16.85
C LYS A 371 12.25 -5.73 15.46
N LYS A 372 12.12 -6.65 14.49
CA LYS A 372 12.60 -6.41 13.12
C LYS A 372 11.66 -5.52 12.32
N LEU A 373 10.35 -5.60 12.57
CA LEU A 373 9.38 -4.68 11.97
C LEU A 373 9.58 -3.24 12.50
N GLN A 374 9.82 -3.08 13.80
CA GLN A 374 10.22 -1.80 14.40
C GLN A 374 11.53 -1.27 13.82
N ALA A 375 12.55 -2.12 13.69
CA ALA A 375 13.82 -1.75 13.07
C ALA A 375 13.67 -1.31 11.60
N HIS A 376 12.78 -1.96 10.84
CA HIS A 376 12.45 -1.56 9.46
C HIS A 376 11.85 -0.14 9.38
N VAL A 377 10.84 0.15 10.22
CA VAL A 377 10.22 1.49 10.32
C VAL A 377 11.25 2.55 10.66
N ARG A 378 12.08 2.30 11.68
CA ARG A 378 13.16 3.22 12.11
C ARG A 378 14.16 3.45 11.00
N HIS A 379 14.65 2.39 10.36
CA HIS A 379 15.60 2.49 9.25
C HIS A 379 15.05 3.29 8.06
N GLY A 380 13.81 3.03 7.64
CA GLY A 380 13.16 3.80 6.56
C GLY A 380 12.99 5.29 6.92
N THR A 381 12.72 5.58 8.18
CA THR A 381 12.63 6.96 8.70
C THR A 381 14.00 7.64 8.74
N GLU A 382 15.05 6.94 9.15
CA GLU A 382 16.43 7.45 9.16
C GLU A 382 17.00 7.68 7.75
N MET A 383 16.65 6.84 6.78
CA MET A 383 17.00 7.09 5.37
C MET A 383 16.31 8.35 4.84
N ALA A 384 15.09 8.64 5.27
CA ALA A 384 14.39 9.88 4.93
C ALA A 384 14.98 11.10 5.65
N LYS A 385 15.38 10.97 6.93
CA LYS A 385 16.12 12.00 7.68
C LYS A 385 17.46 12.32 7.02
N TYR A 386 18.14 11.31 6.45
CA TYR A 386 19.36 11.49 5.66
C TYR A 386 19.10 12.20 4.32
N PHE A 387 18.04 11.82 3.58
CA PHE A 387 17.66 12.56 2.36
C PHE A 387 17.28 14.02 2.67
N GLU A 388 16.56 14.26 3.76
CA GLU A 388 16.18 15.60 4.24
C GLU A 388 17.41 16.49 4.51
N SER A 389 18.47 15.95 5.13
CA SER A 389 19.68 16.72 5.41
C SER A 389 20.46 17.06 4.13
N LEU A 390 20.47 16.17 3.13
CA LEU A 390 21.02 16.44 1.80
C LEU A 390 20.27 17.60 1.13
N VAL A 391 18.92 17.57 1.12
CA VAL A 391 18.09 18.66 0.56
C VAL A 391 18.32 19.97 1.31
N LYS A 392 18.36 19.96 2.65
CA LYS A 392 18.62 21.16 3.48
C LYS A 392 19.98 21.80 3.21
N SER A 393 20.98 21.01 2.81
CA SER A 393 22.34 21.49 2.54
C SER A 393 22.47 22.24 1.20
N ASP A 394 21.52 22.09 0.28
CA ASP A 394 21.58 22.70 -1.05
C ASP A 394 20.74 23.99 -1.12
N PRO A 395 21.38 25.16 -1.40
CA PRO A 395 20.69 26.44 -1.38
C PRO A 395 19.64 26.62 -2.48
N PHE A 396 19.63 25.79 -3.52
CA PHE A 396 18.64 25.88 -4.61
C PHE A 396 17.28 25.25 -4.25
N PHE A 397 17.21 24.44 -3.20
CA PHE A 397 16.00 23.73 -2.80
C PHE A 397 15.34 24.32 -1.54
N GLU A 398 14.06 24.01 -1.35
CA GLU A 398 13.31 24.29 -0.12
C GLU A 398 12.42 23.11 0.27
N LEU A 399 12.17 22.97 1.58
CA LEU A 399 11.29 21.96 2.18
C LEU A 399 9.98 22.63 2.66
N PRO A 400 8.87 22.53 1.92
CA PRO A 400 7.63 23.23 2.26
C PRO A 400 6.79 22.56 3.36
N ALA A 401 7.18 21.40 3.89
CA ALA A 401 6.52 20.74 5.02
C ALA A 401 7.52 19.93 5.89
N LYS A 402 7.16 19.67 7.15
CA LYS A 402 7.99 18.91 8.12
C LYS A 402 8.00 17.41 7.76
N ARG A 403 9.18 16.78 7.75
CA ARG A 403 9.32 15.32 7.61
C ARG A 403 9.06 14.66 8.96
N HIS A 404 8.02 13.85 9.04
CA HIS A 404 7.73 13.01 10.23
C HIS A 404 8.27 11.58 10.07
N LEU A 405 7.97 10.93 8.94
CA LEU A 405 8.28 9.52 8.67
C LEU A 405 9.20 9.37 7.45
N GLY A 406 8.94 8.39 6.57
CA GLY A 406 9.72 8.07 5.37
C GLY A 406 9.44 8.93 4.14
N LEU A 407 8.62 9.98 4.23
CA LEU A 407 8.31 10.92 3.13
C LEU A 407 8.98 12.28 3.39
N VAL A 408 9.79 12.72 2.44
CA VAL A 408 10.28 14.11 2.33
C VAL A 408 9.63 14.77 1.13
N VAL A 409 9.15 16.00 1.28
CA VAL A 409 8.68 16.82 0.16
C VAL A 409 9.59 18.01 -0.05
N PHE A 410 9.91 18.30 -1.30
CA PHE A 410 10.89 19.34 -1.66
C PHE A 410 10.57 19.97 -3.01
N ARG A 411 11.11 21.15 -3.27
CA ARG A 411 11.00 21.83 -4.57
C ARG A 411 12.22 22.70 -4.84
N LEU A 412 12.41 23.09 -6.10
CA LEU A 412 13.33 24.17 -6.43
C LEU A 412 12.75 25.52 -6.00
N LYS A 413 13.58 26.38 -5.43
CA LYS A 413 13.21 27.77 -5.16
C LYS A 413 12.89 28.49 -6.47
N GLY A 414 11.90 29.40 -6.44
CA GLY A 414 11.36 30.06 -7.62
C GLY A 414 10.07 29.42 -8.16
N PRO A 415 9.71 29.64 -9.43
CA PRO A 415 8.42 29.25 -10.01
C PRO A 415 8.23 27.74 -10.18
N ASN A 416 6.97 27.28 -10.16
CA ASN A 416 6.61 25.86 -10.24
C ASN A 416 7.17 25.14 -11.48
N TRP A 417 7.20 25.81 -12.63
CA TRP A 417 7.68 25.22 -13.89
C TRP A 417 9.14 24.71 -13.81
N LEU A 418 9.99 25.27 -12.93
CA LEU A 418 11.35 24.74 -12.68
C LEU A 418 11.29 23.33 -12.07
N THR A 419 10.41 23.15 -11.08
CA THR A 419 10.22 21.89 -10.37
C THR A 419 9.48 20.86 -11.25
N GLU A 420 8.53 21.32 -12.08
CA GLU A 420 7.90 20.49 -13.13
C GLU A 420 8.92 19.99 -14.16
N LYS A 421 9.79 20.88 -14.67
CA LYS A 421 10.86 20.52 -15.61
C LYS A 421 11.85 19.53 -14.97
N LEU A 422 12.24 19.76 -13.71
CA LEU A 422 13.10 18.83 -12.95
C LEU A 422 12.46 17.44 -12.86
N LEU A 423 11.20 17.36 -12.45
CA LEU A 423 10.48 16.09 -12.35
C LEU A 423 10.39 15.38 -13.71
N LYS A 424 10.13 16.12 -14.78
CA LYS A 424 10.04 15.59 -16.15
C LYS A 424 11.36 14.95 -16.60
N GLU A 425 12.49 15.64 -16.44
CA GLU A 425 13.80 15.08 -16.82
C GLU A 425 14.19 13.85 -15.97
N LEU A 426 13.88 13.87 -14.66
CA LEU A 426 14.12 12.73 -13.77
C LEU A 426 13.29 11.50 -14.20
N THR A 427 12.00 11.71 -14.44
CA THR A 427 11.05 10.68 -14.90
C THR A 427 11.47 10.09 -16.25
N ASN A 428 11.84 10.95 -17.22
CA ASN A 428 12.34 10.53 -18.53
C ASN A 428 13.58 9.63 -18.44
N SER A 429 14.46 9.86 -17.45
CA SER A 429 15.64 9.02 -17.26
C SER A 429 15.32 7.61 -16.77
N GLY A 430 14.16 7.41 -16.14
CA GLY A 430 13.70 6.14 -15.56
C GLY A 430 14.60 5.54 -14.45
N ARG A 431 15.66 6.24 -14.03
CA ARG A 431 16.65 5.73 -13.04
C ARG A 431 16.13 5.69 -11.60
N LEU A 432 15.13 6.52 -11.33
CA LEU A 432 14.34 6.62 -10.11
C LEU A 432 12.92 7.07 -10.48
N PHE A 433 11.93 6.80 -9.64
CA PHE A 433 10.56 7.28 -9.86
C PHE A 433 10.11 8.21 -8.74
N LEU A 434 9.71 9.41 -9.10
CA LEU A 434 9.15 10.45 -8.23
C LEU A 434 7.79 10.90 -8.80
N ILE A 435 6.93 11.46 -7.97
CA ILE A 435 5.67 12.07 -8.40
C ILE A 435 5.46 13.42 -7.71
N PRO A 436 4.63 14.31 -8.28
CA PRO A 436 4.37 15.60 -7.69
C PRO A 436 3.17 15.58 -6.74
N THR A 437 2.99 16.68 -6.02
CA THR A 437 1.71 17.12 -5.47
C THR A 437 1.68 18.64 -5.42
N THR A 438 0.56 19.22 -4.99
CA THR A 438 0.39 20.68 -4.86
C THR A 438 -0.05 21.01 -3.44
N ILE A 439 0.50 22.09 -2.87
CA ILE A 439 0.10 22.65 -1.56
C ILE A 439 0.07 24.16 -1.67
N HIS A 440 -1.07 24.80 -1.37
CA HIS A 440 -1.20 26.26 -1.42
C HIS A 440 -0.57 26.83 -2.71
N ASP A 441 -0.96 26.26 -3.86
CA ASP A 441 -0.47 26.53 -5.21
C ASP A 441 1.04 26.29 -5.49
N LYS A 442 1.83 25.79 -4.52
CA LYS A 442 3.20 25.33 -4.75
C LYS A 442 3.21 23.90 -5.30
N PHE A 443 3.79 23.72 -6.48
CA PHE A 443 4.14 22.40 -7.03
C PHE A 443 5.40 21.87 -6.31
N ILE A 444 5.33 20.63 -5.83
CA ILE A 444 6.39 19.99 -5.03
C ILE A 444 6.63 18.55 -5.50
N ILE A 445 7.86 18.07 -5.33
CA ILE A 445 8.24 16.68 -5.56
C ILE A 445 8.16 15.92 -4.23
N ARG A 446 7.59 14.70 -4.27
CA ARG A 446 7.55 13.77 -3.15
C ARG A 446 8.64 12.72 -3.29
N PHE A 447 9.50 12.58 -2.29
CA PHE A 447 10.50 11.52 -2.16
C PHE A 447 10.11 10.59 -1.01
N THR A 448 9.60 9.41 -1.34
CA THR A 448 9.26 8.38 -0.35
C THR A 448 10.36 7.33 -0.27
N VAL A 449 10.90 7.06 0.92
CA VAL A 449 11.73 5.86 1.14
C VAL A 449 10.84 4.62 1.14
N THR A 450 11.15 3.66 0.25
CA THR A 450 10.33 2.46 0.04
C THR A 450 11.01 1.20 0.55
N SER A 451 11.91 0.60 -0.24
CA SER A 451 12.43 -0.75 -0.03
C SER A 451 13.02 -0.95 1.37
N GLN A 452 12.70 -2.08 2.00
CA GLN A 452 13.33 -2.52 3.25
C GLN A 452 14.85 -2.73 3.13
N PHE A 453 15.38 -2.75 1.90
CA PHE A 453 16.81 -2.90 1.61
C PHE A 453 17.49 -1.59 1.18
N THR A 454 16.79 -0.45 1.12
CA THR A 454 17.39 0.86 0.75
C THR A 454 18.51 1.23 1.72
N THR A 455 19.67 1.61 1.21
CA THR A 455 20.84 2.03 2.01
C THR A 455 21.14 3.53 1.86
N LYS A 456 22.10 4.05 2.64
CA LYS A 456 22.55 5.45 2.48
C LYS A 456 23.16 5.70 1.10
N GLU A 457 23.79 4.70 0.51
CA GLU A 457 24.37 4.75 -0.83
C GLU A 457 23.29 4.88 -1.92
N ASP A 458 22.16 4.17 -1.78
CA ASP A 458 21.01 4.34 -2.68
C ASP A 458 20.47 5.78 -2.59
N ILE A 459 20.21 6.28 -1.37
CA ILE A 459 19.72 7.64 -1.12
C ILE A 459 20.68 8.71 -1.68
N LEU A 460 21.98 8.56 -1.45
CA LEU A 460 22.99 9.50 -1.97
C LEU A 460 23.09 9.45 -3.50
N ARG A 461 22.99 8.25 -4.10
CA ARG A 461 22.96 8.06 -5.55
C ARG A 461 21.76 8.77 -6.18
N ASP A 462 20.58 8.62 -5.60
CA ASP A 462 19.36 9.25 -6.10
C ASP A 462 19.33 10.76 -5.87
N TRP A 463 19.83 11.24 -4.72
CA TRP A 463 20.05 12.67 -4.49
C TRP A 463 21.03 13.29 -5.49
N ASN A 464 22.18 12.64 -5.75
CA ASN A 464 23.16 13.13 -6.72
C ASN A 464 22.55 13.26 -8.13
N ILE A 465 21.66 12.35 -8.53
CA ILE A 465 20.92 12.44 -9.79
C ILE A 465 19.99 13.67 -9.78
N ILE A 466 19.22 13.89 -8.71
CA ILE A 466 18.33 15.05 -8.54
C ILE A 466 19.12 16.36 -8.61
N GLN A 467 20.22 16.47 -7.86
CA GLN A 467 21.06 17.67 -7.79
C GLN A 467 21.73 17.98 -9.14
N GLN A 468 22.27 16.99 -9.83
CA GLN A 468 22.90 17.17 -11.15
C GLN A 468 21.88 17.63 -12.21
N THR A 469 20.69 17.03 -12.24
CA THR A 469 19.62 17.43 -13.16
C THR A 469 19.11 18.84 -12.84
N ALA A 470 18.97 19.20 -11.57
CA ALA A 470 18.62 20.56 -11.15
C ALA A 470 19.67 21.59 -11.59
N ALA A 471 20.96 21.33 -11.35
CA ALA A 471 22.04 22.23 -11.76
C ALA A 471 22.05 22.47 -13.28
N GLN A 472 21.80 21.45 -14.10
CA GLN A 472 21.67 21.58 -15.55
C GLN A 472 20.48 22.49 -15.94
N ILE A 473 19.31 22.30 -15.32
CA ILE A 473 18.11 23.11 -15.59
C ILE A 473 18.31 24.57 -15.19
N ILE A 474 18.91 24.81 -14.02
CA ILE A 474 19.18 26.15 -13.48
C ILE A 474 20.19 26.89 -14.37
N ASN A 475 21.28 26.23 -14.78
CA ASN A 475 22.27 26.82 -15.69
C ASN A 475 21.66 27.15 -17.06
N GLN A 476 20.83 26.29 -17.63
CA GLN A 476 20.10 26.59 -18.88
C GLN A 476 19.21 27.84 -18.73
N HIS A 477 18.54 28.01 -17.59
CA HIS A 477 17.71 29.19 -17.35
C HIS A 477 18.53 30.48 -17.27
N TYR A 478 19.60 30.52 -16.47
CA TYR A 478 20.42 31.74 -16.33
C TYR A 478 21.20 32.13 -17.59
N VAL A 479 21.51 31.16 -18.48
CA VAL A 479 22.11 31.45 -19.79
C VAL A 479 21.10 32.06 -20.78
N LEU A 480 19.82 31.64 -20.71
CA LEU A 480 18.76 32.15 -21.59
C LEU A 480 18.12 33.46 -21.08
N HIS A 481 18.17 33.69 -19.76
CA HIS A 481 17.70 34.91 -19.11
C HIS A 481 18.80 35.46 -18.16
N PRO A 482 19.79 36.20 -18.70
CA PRO A 482 20.78 36.88 -17.88
C PRO A 482 20.10 37.86 -16.91
N LEU A 483 20.49 37.82 -15.63
CA LEU A 483 20.01 38.79 -14.65
C LEU A 483 20.43 40.21 -15.06
N ASN A 484 19.49 41.14 -14.99
CA ASN A 484 19.76 42.54 -15.29
C ASN A 484 20.59 43.13 -14.12
N PRO A 485 21.71 43.86 -14.35
CA PRO A 485 22.62 44.28 -13.27
C PRO A 485 22.03 45.20 -12.18
N ALA A 486 20.77 45.64 -12.33
CA ALA A 486 20.05 46.43 -11.35
C ALA A 486 19.45 45.60 -10.20
N ASP A 487 19.23 44.30 -10.41
CA ASP A 487 18.71 43.39 -9.37
C ASP A 487 19.91 42.78 -8.61
N GLY A 488 20.18 43.29 -7.41
CA GLY A 488 21.42 43.08 -6.65
C GLY A 488 21.72 41.67 -6.09
N VAL A 489 21.39 40.61 -6.83
CA VAL A 489 21.71 39.22 -6.48
C VAL A 489 23.13 38.89 -6.94
N LYS A 490 24.05 38.65 -5.98
CA LYS A 490 25.42 38.24 -6.28
C LYS A 490 25.45 36.85 -6.92
N SER A 491 26.05 36.75 -8.11
CA SER A 491 26.36 35.47 -8.77
C SER A 491 27.20 34.57 -7.84
N PRO A 492 26.80 33.31 -7.60
CA PRO A 492 27.66 32.34 -6.91
C PRO A 492 28.86 31.96 -7.79
N ASN A 493 30.07 32.03 -7.24
CA ASN A 493 31.27 31.55 -7.93
C ASN A 493 31.18 30.01 -8.12
N LEU A 494 30.91 29.55 -9.35
CA LEU A 494 31.21 28.17 -9.72
C LEU A 494 32.73 27.97 -9.78
N LEU A 495 33.19 26.83 -9.25
CA LEU A 495 34.59 26.41 -9.29
C LEU A 495 35.05 26.07 -10.72
N SER A 496 35.54 27.08 -11.45
CA SER A 496 36.18 26.89 -12.75
C SER A 496 37.66 26.52 -12.60
N ASN A 497 37.94 25.22 -12.40
CA ASN A 497 39.30 24.69 -12.45
C ASN A 497 39.57 23.98 -13.78
N THR A 498 39.77 24.77 -14.85
CA THR A 498 40.28 24.29 -16.15
C THR A 498 41.38 25.22 -16.66
N ASN A 499 42.63 24.77 -16.56
CA ASN A 499 43.81 25.46 -17.10
C ASN A 499 43.75 25.49 -18.64
N PRO A 500 43.85 26.66 -19.30
CA PRO A 500 43.91 26.75 -20.75
C PRO A 500 45.35 26.96 -21.22
N HIS A 501 46.04 25.89 -21.61
CA HIS A 501 47.21 26.00 -22.50
C HIS A 501 47.05 25.13 -23.74
N ALA A 502 47.07 25.83 -24.87
CA ALA A 502 46.96 25.41 -26.27
C ALA A 502 47.65 24.09 -26.66
N VAL A 503 47.10 23.43 -27.69
CA VAL A 503 47.66 23.44 -29.06
C VAL A 503 46.52 23.28 -30.09
N ASN A 504 46.48 24.13 -31.12
CA ASN A 504 45.72 23.91 -32.35
C ASN A 504 46.51 23.01 -33.30
N ILE A 505 45.96 21.87 -33.74
CA ILE A 505 46.29 21.26 -35.05
C ILE A 505 45.00 20.71 -35.67
N THR A 506 44.70 21.16 -36.88
CA THR A 506 43.67 20.60 -37.76
C THR A 506 44.32 19.79 -38.88
N SER A 507 43.92 18.53 -39.08
CA SER A 507 44.03 17.85 -40.38
C SER A 507 43.22 16.54 -40.44
N GLU A 508 42.21 16.55 -41.30
CA GLU A 508 41.83 15.53 -42.29
C GLU A 508 41.71 14.02 -41.97
N PHE A 509 40.64 13.48 -42.56
CA PHE A 509 40.29 12.09 -42.83
C PHE A 509 41.44 11.10 -43.09
N SER A 510 41.29 9.90 -42.51
CA SER A 510 41.30 8.66 -43.31
C SER A 510 40.45 7.56 -42.65
N LYS A 511 39.83 6.71 -43.48
CA LYS A 511 39.27 5.42 -43.07
C LYS A 511 40.35 4.36 -43.28
N ASP A 512 40.47 3.39 -42.38
CA ASP A 512 40.74 2.01 -42.83
C ASP A 512 40.26 0.96 -41.81
N GLU A 513 40.10 -0.27 -42.29
CA GLU A 513 39.51 -1.41 -41.57
C GLU A 513 40.55 -2.31 -40.86
N GLY A 514 40.10 -3.14 -39.92
CA GLY A 514 40.65 -4.51 -39.82
C GLY A 514 41.33 -4.97 -38.52
N LYS A 515 40.59 -5.81 -37.77
CA LYS A 515 41.03 -7.06 -37.09
C LYS A 515 42.22 -7.04 -36.09
N TYR A 516 41.85 -7.25 -34.82
CA TYR A 516 42.45 -8.17 -33.82
C TYR A 516 43.90 -8.68 -34.01
N LYS A 517 44.75 -8.38 -33.00
CA LYS A 517 45.65 -9.38 -32.38
C LYS A 517 46.10 -8.95 -30.97
N ILE A 518 46.04 -9.88 -30.02
CA ILE A 518 46.57 -9.76 -28.66
C ILE A 518 48.01 -10.29 -28.65
N PRO A 519 48.92 -9.67 -27.88
CA PRO A 519 49.84 -10.49 -27.07
C PRO A 519 50.12 -9.97 -25.65
N SER A 520 50.03 -10.90 -24.70
CA SER A 520 51.00 -11.16 -23.63
C SER A 520 51.23 -10.15 -22.48
N ARG A 521 50.79 -10.61 -21.29
CA ARG A 521 51.20 -10.22 -19.93
C ARG A 521 52.64 -9.67 -19.77
N LYS A 522 52.78 -8.61 -18.97
CA LYS A 522 53.90 -8.43 -18.03
C LYS A 522 53.36 -8.03 -16.64
N ILE A 523 53.97 -8.61 -15.60
CA ILE A 523 53.66 -8.38 -14.18
C ILE A 523 54.66 -7.36 -13.64
N ILE A 524 54.20 -6.22 -13.11
CA ILE A 524 55.04 -5.33 -12.28
C ILE A 524 54.23 -4.76 -11.10
N VAL A 525 54.55 -5.28 -9.91
CA VAL A 525 54.72 -4.65 -8.58
C VAL A 525 53.91 -3.38 -8.21
N GLN A 526 53.22 -3.46 -7.05
CA GLN A 526 52.59 -2.33 -6.34
C GLN A 526 53.61 -1.36 -5.69
N PRO A 527 53.37 -0.04 -5.72
CA PRO A 527 53.95 0.91 -4.76
C PRO A 527 53.19 0.92 -3.42
N LYS A 528 53.92 1.21 -2.33
CA LYS A 528 53.40 1.21 -0.94
C LYS A 528 52.57 2.44 -0.61
N LYS A 529 51.62 2.29 0.32
CA LYS A 529 50.93 3.41 1.00
C LYS A 529 51.94 4.29 1.75
N VAL A 530 51.80 5.60 1.62
CA VAL A 530 52.37 6.60 2.55
C VAL A 530 51.23 7.13 3.41
N ALA A 531 51.43 7.19 4.72
CA ALA A 531 50.45 7.73 5.66
C ALA A 531 50.59 9.26 5.77
N VAL A 532 49.47 9.97 5.85
CA VAL A 532 49.41 11.40 6.19
C VAL A 532 48.56 11.55 7.43
N SER A 533 49.07 12.28 8.43
CA SER A 533 48.42 12.52 9.72
C SER A 533 47.44 13.69 9.61
N PRO A 534 46.22 13.63 10.22
CA PRO A 534 45.30 14.74 10.24
C PRO A 534 45.65 15.75 11.35
N ALA A 535 45.75 17.03 10.99
CA ALA A 535 45.86 18.12 11.96
C ALA A 535 44.50 18.40 12.63
N LYS A 536 44.51 18.62 13.94
CA LYS A 536 43.31 19.03 14.69
C LYS A 536 43.00 20.51 14.42
N PHE A 537 41.73 20.82 14.15
CA PHE A 537 41.19 22.16 14.35
C PHE A 537 40.09 22.11 15.41
N VAL A 538 40.17 23.03 16.36
CA VAL A 538 39.18 23.23 17.43
C VAL A 538 38.45 24.53 17.13
N VAL A 539 37.11 24.50 17.16
CA VAL A 539 36.28 25.71 17.17
C VAL A 539 35.20 25.52 18.23
N SER A 540 35.02 26.54 19.07
CA SER A 540 34.13 26.56 20.22
C SER A 540 32.69 26.92 19.86
N GLN A 541 31.74 26.46 20.68
CA GLN A 541 30.31 26.79 20.61
C GLN A 541 30.03 28.29 20.87
N GLN A 542 28.94 28.81 20.31
CA GLN A 542 27.75 29.22 21.08
C GLN A 542 26.66 29.82 20.16
N LEU A 543 25.43 29.33 20.29
CA LEU A 543 24.18 30.06 20.02
C LEU A 543 23.00 29.23 20.54
N GLU A 544 22.24 29.79 21.48
CA GLU A 544 21.07 29.15 22.08
C GLU A 544 19.81 29.41 21.24
N GLY A 545 18.96 28.38 21.12
CA GLY A 545 17.66 28.43 20.45
C GLY A 545 16.81 27.24 20.88
N GLN A 546 15.51 27.44 21.06
CA GLN A 546 14.60 26.46 21.68
C GLN A 546 14.55 25.13 20.89
N VAL A 547 14.58 24.00 21.60
CA VAL A 547 14.59 22.65 21.04
C VAL A 547 13.22 21.97 21.22
N ASP A 548 12.67 21.45 20.13
CA ASP A 548 11.42 20.66 20.08
C ASP A 548 11.68 19.22 20.54
N SER A 549 10.84 18.64 21.40
CA SER A 549 11.11 17.37 22.12
C SER A 549 11.11 16.08 21.29
N LEU A 550 11.07 16.18 19.94
CA LEU A 550 11.05 15.04 19.02
C LEU A 550 12.30 14.91 18.14
N ASP A 551 13.18 15.92 18.07
CA ASP A 551 14.41 15.83 17.26
C ASP A 551 15.58 15.14 18.00
N ASP A 552 15.55 15.14 19.34
CA ASP A 552 16.64 14.68 20.24
C ASP A 552 16.48 13.25 20.81
N CYS A 553 15.62 12.40 20.24
CA CYS A 553 15.40 11.02 20.74
C CYS A 553 16.56 10.02 20.50
N PHE A 554 17.79 10.48 20.30
CA PHE A 554 18.99 9.66 20.11
C PHE A 554 20.18 10.18 20.93
N PRO A 555 20.31 9.81 22.22
CA PRO A 555 21.53 10.07 22.96
C PRO A 555 22.69 9.21 22.41
N GLU A 556 23.81 9.85 22.07
CA GLU A 556 25.08 9.15 21.79
C GLU A 556 25.71 8.63 23.10
N GLU A 557 25.28 7.45 23.56
CA GLU A 557 26.03 6.72 24.58
C GLU A 557 27.20 5.96 23.94
N VAL A 558 28.42 6.33 24.33
CA VAL A 558 29.66 5.64 23.95
C VAL A 558 30.18 4.81 25.13
N PRO A 559 30.16 3.47 25.04
CA PRO A 559 31.02 2.61 25.83
C PRO A 559 32.29 2.26 25.05
N ASP A 560 33.46 2.54 25.62
CA ASP A 560 34.75 2.07 25.11
C ASP A 560 34.83 0.54 25.17
N VAL A 561 34.89 -0.11 24.00
CA VAL A 561 35.27 -1.52 23.88
C VAL A 561 36.30 -1.68 22.76
N SER A 562 37.58 -1.53 23.13
CA SER A 562 38.68 -1.97 22.28
C SER A 562 38.56 -3.48 21.91
N LYS A 563 38.87 -3.80 20.65
CA LYS A 563 38.90 -5.14 20.03
C LYS A 563 37.56 -5.90 19.91
N HIS A 564 36.83 -5.66 18.83
CA HIS A 564 36.33 -6.76 17.97
C HIS A 564 36.26 -6.30 16.50
N LYS A 565 36.61 -7.20 15.57
CA LYS A 565 36.63 -6.90 14.13
C LYS A 565 35.20 -6.82 13.57
N LEU A 566 34.90 -5.80 12.78
CA LEU A 566 33.78 -5.84 11.84
C LEU A 566 34.00 -6.97 10.82
N SER A 567 33.07 -7.92 10.74
CA SER A 567 32.99 -8.89 9.65
C SER A 567 31.55 -9.28 9.33
N SER A 568 31.17 -9.11 8.06
CA SER A 568 30.08 -9.78 7.35
C SER A 568 28.69 -9.85 8.02
N PHE A 569 27.82 -8.88 7.67
CA PHE A 569 26.37 -8.94 7.93
C PHE A 569 25.51 -9.13 6.66
N LEU A 570 26.13 -9.44 5.50
CA LEU A 570 25.45 -9.48 4.19
C LEU A 570 25.29 -10.87 3.55
N PHE A 571 25.77 -11.96 4.19
CA PHE A 571 25.57 -13.33 3.68
C PHE A 571 25.35 -14.33 4.82
N SER A 572 24.09 -14.70 5.05
CA SER A 572 23.72 -15.79 5.97
C SER A 572 22.51 -16.61 5.50
N TYR A 573 22.33 -16.75 4.18
CA TYR A 573 21.26 -17.59 3.58
C TYR A 573 21.70 -18.55 2.48
N LEU A 574 23.01 -18.70 2.22
CA LEU A 574 23.55 -19.62 1.22
C LEU A 574 24.78 -20.39 1.72
N SER A 575 24.60 -21.26 2.72
CA SER A 575 25.42 -22.47 2.94
C SER A 575 24.87 -23.33 4.07
N VAL A 576 24.21 -24.44 3.72
CA VAL A 576 24.19 -25.65 4.54
C VAL A 576 24.53 -26.81 3.61
N LYS A 577 25.76 -27.31 3.70
CA LYS A 577 26.16 -28.60 3.12
C LYS A 577 25.88 -29.72 4.12
N ASP A 578 25.77 -30.93 3.57
CA ASP A 578 25.40 -32.17 4.26
C ASP A 578 26.13 -32.44 5.58
N GLU A 579 25.37 -32.78 6.63
CA GLU A 579 25.79 -33.81 7.58
C GLU A 579 24.69 -34.87 7.74
N LYS A 580 24.99 -36.10 7.32
CA LYS A 580 24.21 -37.29 7.69
C LYS A 580 24.49 -37.67 9.14
N LYS A 581 23.49 -37.63 10.03
CA LYS A 581 23.53 -38.40 11.29
C LYS A 581 22.20 -39.14 11.56
N THR A 582 22.26 -40.44 11.26
CA THR A 582 21.64 -41.57 11.96
C THR A 582 20.34 -41.36 12.74
N ALA A 583 19.29 -42.07 12.31
CA ALA A 583 18.06 -42.25 13.06
C ALA A 583 18.28 -42.90 14.44
N ARG A 584 17.46 -42.50 15.42
CA ARG A 584 17.12 -43.31 16.60
C ARG A 584 15.61 -43.29 16.79
N SER A 585 15.04 -44.47 16.95
CA SER A 585 13.63 -44.67 17.29
C SER A 585 13.38 -44.29 18.75
N LEU A 586 12.24 -43.66 19.02
CA LEU A 586 11.60 -43.70 20.33
C LEU A 586 10.13 -44.07 20.11
N SER A 587 9.81 -45.31 20.47
CA SER A 587 8.45 -45.81 20.57
C SER A 587 8.01 -45.69 22.02
N CYS A 588 6.87 -45.06 22.26
CA CYS A 588 6.14 -45.17 23.52
C CYS A 588 4.67 -45.46 23.21
N ASN A 589 4.27 -46.72 23.41
CA ASN A 589 2.87 -47.10 23.48
C ASN A 589 2.24 -46.56 24.77
N SER A 590 0.99 -46.10 24.69
CA SER A 590 0.09 -46.08 25.84
C SER A 590 -1.30 -46.58 25.44
N VAL A 591 -1.88 -47.39 26.32
CA VAL A 591 -3.02 -48.29 26.08
C VAL A 591 -4.36 -47.56 26.27
N PRO A 592 -5.42 -47.89 25.50
CA PRO A 592 -6.78 -47.41 25.78
C PRO A 592 -7.43 -48.22 26.90
N THR A 593 -7.97 -47.55 27.92
CA THR A 593 -8.79 -48.21 28.96
C THR A 593 -10.25 -48.32 28.53
N THR A 594 -10.71 -49.57 28.40
CA THR A 594 -12.13 -49.95 28.40
C THR A 594 -12.70 -49.76 29.81
N SER A 595 -14.01 -49.59 30.03
CA SER A 595 -15.06 -50.62 29.95
C SER A 595 -16.35 -49.99 30.54
N PHE A 596 -17.57 -50.27 30.09
CA PHE A 596 -18.45 -51.40 30.48
C PHE A 596 -19.88 -51.05 29.94
N ARG A 597 -20.85 -51.93 29.61
CA ARG A 597 -21.01 -53.39 29.81
C ARG A 597 -22.19 -53.97 28.97
N GLU A 598 -22.02 -55.18 28.39
CA GLU A 598 -23.04 -56.24 28.08
C GLU A 598 -24.29 -55.88 27.20
N LEU A 599 -25.08 -56.76 26.57
CA LEU A 599 -25.10 -58.19 26.16
C LEU A 599 -26.17 -58.29 25.01
N SER A 600 -26.25 -59.27 24.10
CA SER A 600 -25.57 -60.56 23.90
C SER A 600 -25.51 -60.95 22.39
N ASN A 601 -25.16 -62.20 22.10
CA ASN A 601 -25.29 -62.90 20.81
C ASN A 601 -25.75 -64.34 21.14
N PRO A 602 -26.44 -65.12 20.26
CA PRO A 602 -25.64 -66.00 19.36
C PRO A 602 -26.30 -66.46 18.02
N LYS A 603 -25.45 -66.74 17.01
CA LYS A 603 -25.43 -67.90 16.05
C LYS A 603 -26.72 -68.30 15.28
N ALA A 604 -26.69 -68.75 14.01
CA ALA A 604 -25.65 -68.90 12.98
C ALA A 604 -26.27 -69.32 11.60
N ALA A 605 -25.42 -69.40 10.57
CA ALA A 605 -25.47 -70.31 9.40
C ALA A 605 -26.17 -69.91 8.06
N THR A 606 -25.30 -69.83 7.02
CA THR A 606 -25.38 -70.42 5.65
C THR A 606 -26.30 -69.89 4.52
N SER A 607 -25.65 -69.70 3.35
CA SER A 607 -26.14 -69.88 1.94
C SER A 607 -27.26 -68.98 1.40
N GLU A 608 -27.40 -68.71 0.09
CA GLU A 608 -26.49 -68.75 -1.08
C GLU A 608 -27.01 -67.80 -2.19
N LYS A 609 -26.09 -67.38 -3.07
CA LYS A 609 -26.14 -66.88 -4.49
C LYS A 609 -27.47 -66.69 -5.26
N THR A 610 -27.33 -65.97 -6.39
CA THR A 610 -28.22 -65.85 -7.59
C THR A 610 -29.41 -64.86 -7.47
N SER A 611 -29.82 -64.09 -8.49
CA SER A 611 -29.23 -63.77 -9.82
C SER A 611 -29.94 -62.57 -10.49
N SER A 612 -29.19 -61.83 -11.34
CA SER A 612 -29.57 -61.07 -12.56
C SER A 612 -30.99 -60.49 -12.81
N HIS A 613 -31.02 -59.21 -13.22
CA HIS A 613 -31.81 -58.54 -14.31
C HIS A 613 -33.28 -58.97 -14.57
N ASP A 614 -34.24 -58.06 -14.74
CA ASP A 614 -34.27 -57.06 -15.83
C ASP A 614 -35.16 -55.81 -15.54
N LYS A 615 -35.32 -54.94 -16.54
CA LYS A 615 -36.01 -53.62 -16.52
C LYS A 615 -37.55 -53.73 -16.41
N ASP A 616 -38.22 -52.79 -15.74
CA ASP A 616 -38.89 -51.62 -16.37
C ASP A 616 -39.72 -50.75 -15.39
N LYS A 617 -39.83 -49.44 -15.70
CA LYS A 617 -40.93 -48.48 -15.44
C LYS A 617 -41.78 -48.55 -14.14
N ILE A 618 -41.61 -47.54 -13.28
CA ILE A 618 -42.76 -46.72 -12.80
C ILE A 618 -42.35 -45.23 -12.75
N PHE A 619 -42.63 -44.51 -13.85
CA PHE A 619 -42.86 -43.07 -13.81
C PHE A 619 -44.25 -42.84 -14.43
N SER A 620 -45.26 -42.56 -13.61
CA SER A 620 -46.54 -42.05 -14.07
C SER A 620 -47.24 -41.26 -12.95
N LYS A 621 -47.97 -40.21 -13.33
CA LYS A 621 -48.74 -39.27 -12.49
C LYS A 621 -47.94 -38.18 -11.77
N LEU A 622 -47.71 -37.08 -12.49
CA LEU A 622 -47.90 -35.70 -11.99
C LEU A 622 -48.50 -34.88 -13.16
N PRO A 623 -49.39 -33.89 -12.91
CA PRO A 623 -50.20 -33.28 -13.98
C PRO A 623 -49.45 -32.23 -14.81
N GLU A 624 -49.83 -32.12 -16.09
CA GLU A 624 -49.43 -31.04 -16.98
C GLU A 624 -50.26 -29.77 -16.71
N GLU A 625 -49.71 -28.82 -15.94
CA GLU A 625 -50.04 -27.41 -16.06
C GLU A 625 -48.92 -26.52 -15.48
N VAL A 626 -48.87 -25.25 -15.87
CA VAL A 626 -47.83 -24.26 -15.48
C VAL A 626 -46.43 -24.40 -16.14
N MET A 627 -46.38 -24.57 -17.47
CA MET A 627 -45.25 -24.06 -18.28
C MET A 627 -45.71 -23.49 -19.64
N MET A 628 -46.19 -22.24 -19.67
CA MET A 628 -46.50 -21.51 -20.91
C MET A 628 -46.18 -20.01 -20.80
N LEU A 629 -44.89 -19.65 -20.74
CA LEU A 629 -44.44 -18.28 -20.98
C LEU A 629 -44.10 -18.10 -22.48
N LYS A 630 -45.00 -17.43 -23.20
CA LYS A 630 -44.88 -17.21 -24.65
C LYS A 630 -43.65 -16.37 -25.02
N LYS A 631 -42.99 -16.72 -26.13
CA LYS A 631 -41.83 -16.00 -26.73
C LYS A 631 -42.05 -14.50 -27.01
N SER A 632 -43.28 -13.97 -26.88
CA SER A 632 -43.58 -12.54 -26.98
C SER A 632 -43.20 -11.71 -25.74
N ALA A 633 -42.98 -12.34 -24.58
CA ALA A 633 -42.59 -11.63 -23.35
C ALA A 633 -41.14 -11.07 -23.39
N PHE A 634 -40.24 -11.75 -24.11
CA PHE A 634 -38.81 -11.39 -24.15
C PHE A 634 -38.48 -10.10 -24.94
N LYS A 635 -39.43 -9.55 -25.73
CA LYS A 635 -39.22 -8.32 -26.52
C LYS A 635 -39.55 -7.02 -25.79
N LYS A 636 -39.96 -7.05 -24.51
CA LYS A 636 -40.26 -5.84 -23.71
C LYS A 636 -39.29 -5.54 -22.56
N LEU A 637 -38.27 -6.37 -22.32
CA LEU A 637 -37.27 -6.17 -21.26
C LEU A 637 -35.89 -5.67 -21.76
N ILE A 638 -35.69 -5.52 -23.07
CA ILE A 638 -34.47 -4.94 -23.65
C ILE A 638 -34.72 -3.46 -23.97
N LYS A 639 -34.91 -2.63 -22.93
CA LYS A 639 -35.05 -1.17 -23.08
C LYS A 639 -34.64 -0.31 -21.88
N PHE A 640 -33.81 -0.87 -20.98
CA PHE A 640 -33.00 -0.12 -20.03
C PHE A 640 -31.55 -0.59 -20.15
N TYR A 641 -30.60 0.34 -19.98
CA TYR A 641 -29.17 0.21 -20.38
C TYR A 641 -28.88 0.24 -21.89
N SER A 642 -29.27 1.34 -22.54
CA SER A 642 -28.50 1.90 -23.65
C SER A 642 -27.74 3.14 -23.17
N VAL A 643 -26.46 2.98 -22.85
CA VAL A 643 -25.58 4.13 -22.56
C VAL A 643 -25.22 4.79 -23.90
N PRO A 644 -25.30 6.13 -24.05
CA PRO A 644 -24.85 6.78 -25.26
C PRO A 644 -23.35 6.55 -25.46
N SER A 645 -22.97 6.05 -26.63
CA SER A 645 -21.58 6.03 -27.07
C SER A 645 -21.09 7.47 -27.26
N PHE A 646 -20.06 7.86 -26.51
CA PHE A 646 -19.36 9.13 -26.76
C PHE A 646 -18.78 9.13 -28.18
N PRO A 647 -18.92 10.22 -28.97
CA PRO A 647 -18.27 10.32 -30.27
C PRO A 647 -16.75 10.36 -30.12
N GLU A 648 -16.04 9.60 -30.95
CA GLU A 648 -14.60 9.73 -31.10
C GLU A 648 -14.27 11.12 -31.67
N CYS A 649 -13.73 12.01 -30.83
CA CYS A 649 -13.27 13.32 -31.26
C CYS A 649 -11.76 13.26 -31.51
N SER A 650 -11.39 13.11 -32.78
CA SER A 650 -10.00 13.20 -33.24
C SER A 650 -9.50 14.63 -33.14
N ILE A 651 -8.68 14.92 -32.13
CA ILE A 651 -8.08 16.25 -31.95
C ILE A 651 -6.87 16.40 -32.89
N GLN A 652 -7.11 17.02 -34.06
CA GLN A 652 -6.06 17.71 -34.79
C GLN A 652 -5.78 19.08 -34.16
N CYS A 653 -4.53 19.53 -34.28
CA CYS A 653 -4.01 20.71 -33.59
C CYS A 653 -4.61 22.05 -34.09
N GLY A 654 -4.77 23.00 -33.15
CA GLY A 654 -4.36 24.39 -33.39
C GLY A 654 -5.38 25.51 -33.16
N ILE A 655 -4.85 26.61 -32.59
CA ILE A 655 -5.35 28.01 -32.59
C ILE A 655 -6.14 28.49 -31.34
N HIS A 656 -5.37 29.16 -30.46
CA HIS A 656 -5.61 30.37 -29.64
C HIS A 656 -7.03 30.93 -29.26
N LEU A 657 -7.15 31.21 -27.93
CA LEU A 657 -7.82 32.35 -27.25
C LEU A 657 -9.38 32.32 -27.06
N PRO A 658 -9.99 33.13 -26.16
CA PRO A 658 -9.87 33.02 -24.69
C PRO A 658 -11.20 33.21 -23.87
N CYS A 659 -11.14 32.92 -22.57
CA CYS A 659 -11.92 33.49 -21.43
C CYS A 659 -13.37 34.01 -21.61
N CYS A 660 -14.38 33.30 -21.05
CA CYS A 660 -15.25 33.73 -19.92
C CYS A 660 -16.47 32.79 -19.70
N PRO A 661 -17.04 32.72 -18.48
CA PRO A 661 -18.17 31.84 -18.16
C PRO A 661 -19.55 32.51 -18.38
N LEU A 662 -20.56 31.72 -18.73
CA LEU A 662 -21.94 32.18 -18.92
C LEU A 662 -22.94 31.32 -18.11
N GLN A 663 -23.78 31.98 -17.33
CA GLN A 663 -24.89 31.39 -16.57
C GLN A 663 -26.15 31.29 -17.44
N ALA A 664 -26.86 30.15 -17.39
CA ALA A 664 -28.32 29.99 -17.55
C ALA A 664 -28.64 28.48 -17.42
N ILE A 665 -29.45 28.02 -16.46
CA ILE A 665 -30.93 27.98 -16.51
C ILE A 665 -31.45 27.17 -17.71
N ILE A 666 -31.72 25.87 -17.52
CA ILE A 666 -33.03 25.28 -17.18
C ILE A 666 -32.77 23.99 -16.37
#